data_AF-A0A7L8WB78-F1
#
_entry.id   AF-A0A7L8WB78-F1
#
_cell.length_a   1.000
_cell.length_b   1.000
_cell.length_c   1.000
_cell.angle_alpha   90.00
_cell.angle_beta   90.00
_cell.angle_gamma   90.00
#
_symmetry.space_group_name_H-M   'P 1'
#
loop_
_entity.id
_entity.type
_entity.pdbx_description
1 polymer ?
#
loop_
_entity_poly.entity_id
_entity_poly.type
_entity_poly.pdbx_seq_one_letter_code
_entity_poly.pdbx_strand_id
1 'polypeptide(L)'
;MAVNIDELKQLSMIDVAESLEMELKRQSGHTYYWTEHDSLKILTNTNRFHWFSRDVGGDVIQLVQSVKDVSFKEAVRFLQEGTFSQVENEMIEPVKQEPFSYVLQPYEHPDFELGRNYLKEERGLADDTINTFLASGNLAEATRKKGDYFEPVIVFKYKDLDGKLVGASLQGIVENRVQYPERGRLKQIMNHSDGLAGFSFDIGTPKRLVFFEAPIDLMSYYELKKDTLQDVRLVSMDGLKKGVISRYTADLLTDGKFSQVNSYTSILKALDSLNKTTKLITDDLITIAVDNDKEALKFIEKLKEDNIPFQIDLAPKSDGVKKMDWNEYLQKEKAGEKKMPEENSHKEFQAPSVSLEELYQSEFLADKLDSTEQENLQEERNLERTRDSDGDGLTDELEKSIGTNPYNSDTDGDGLTDSQEVAMGTNPLEPNPLSKELTTDQPTQSPTLSELIQAKDTKGLSKIMKEGIKDYFNSDQYKNYLEAISKLPSYSANNVMLLLSQNSEVSMVASFKKWQSDFERSVKKGQKALWIFAPYEFKLRDNNGQYKVNENGEIEKGIGFKLVPVFDVSQTQGKEIPQAVYELTDEGKSFDYETLYRALKSVSDDNKVAMHFQEIDSGARGFYNRETNEIAIKRGMTKAQTIKTIIHEMAHSELHNNKIVAEAGEKLTRSTKELQAESVAFVVSNHYGIDTSEYSFAYLANWSKDKEALTDLEAQLSIVQKEASQLIKKVDLKLEKIKTLNLTKDKTKESAFHEKLNRFKEKQSIQEKNKEPKKAKGISI
;
A
#
# COMPACT_ATOMS: atom_id res chain seq x y z
N MET A 1 20.91 -1.63 -31.21
CA MET A 1 20.22 -0.39 -30.83
C MET A 1 19.47 -0.67 -29.55
N ALA A 2 19.64 0.14 -28.50
CA ALA A 2 18.86 -0.02 -27.28
C ALA A 2 17.40 0.34 -27.60
N VAL A 3 16.47 -0.55 -27.27
CA VAL A 3 15.04 -0.34 -27.53
C VAL A 3 14.51 0.66 -26.52
N ASN A 4 14.00 1.80 -26.99
CA ASN A 4 13.35 2.78 -26.14
C ASN A 4 11.91 2.31 -25.86
N ILE A 5 11.69 1.68 -24.72
CA ILE A 5 10.39 1.13 -24.31
C ILE A 5 9.34 2.25 -24.16
N ASP A 6 9.75 3.44 -23.74
CA ASP A 6 8.83 4.56 -23.56
C ASP A 6 8.30 5.07 -24.89
N GLU A 7 9.11 5.06 -25.96
CA GLU A 7 8.65 5.39 -27.32
C GLU A 7 7.63 4.37 -27.84
N LEU A 8 7.86 3.07 -27.60
CA LEU A 8 6.91 2.03 -28.00
C LEU A 8 5.56 2.18 -27.29
N LYS A 9 5.56 2.58 -26.02
CA LYS A 9 4.32 2.81 -25.25
C LYS A 9 3.50 4.01 -25.73
N GLN A 10 4.10 4.92 -26.50
CA GLN A 10 3.41 6.06 -27.11
C GLN A 10 2.78 5.74 -28.47
N LEU A 11 2.98 4.53 -29.03
CA LEU A 11 2.31 4.12 -30.27
C LEU A 11 0.79 4.17 -30.10
N SER A 12 0.08 4.54 -31.17
CA SER A 12 -1.38 4.61 -31.16
C SER A 12 -1.99 3.25 -30.87
N MET A 13 -2.79 3.16 -29.80
CA MET A 13 -3.50 1.93 -29.41
C MET A 13 -4.47 1.45 -30.49
N ILE A 14 -5.05 2.36 -31.29
CA ILE A 14 -5.90 1.98 -32.42
C ILE A 14 -5.04 1.34 -33.51
N ASP A 15 -3.95 2.00 -33.91
CA ASP A 15 -3.11 1.53 -35.02
C ASP A 15 -2.49 0.17 -34.68
N VAL A 16 -2.08 -0.01 -33.40
CA VAL A 16 -1.62 -1.31 -32.89
C VAL A 16 -2.74 -2.33 -32.92
N ALA A 17 -3.95 -2.01 -32.45
CA ALA A 17 -5.08 -2.94 -32.51
C ALA A 17 -5.46 -3.32 -33.96
N GLU A 18 -5.42 -2.39 -34.90
CA GLU A 18 -5.63 -2.65 -36.32
C GLU A 18 -4.53 -3.55 -36.91
N SER A 19 -3.27 -3.33 -36.52
CA SER A 19 -2.15 -4.20 -36.91
C SER A 19 -2.25 -5.62 -36.34
N LEU A 20 -3.05 -5.81 -35.29
CA LEU A 20 -3.39 -7.11 -34.71
C LEU A 20 -4.61 -7.76 -35.37
N GLU A 21 -5.16 -7.13 -36.42
CA GLU A 21 -6.37 -7.53 -37.14
C GLU A 21 -7.65 -7.45 -36.28
N MET A 22 -7.67 -6.59 -35.27
CA MET A 22 -8.85 -6.38 -34.43
C MET A 22 -9.88 -5.51 -35.15
N GLU A 23 -11.05 -6.06 -35.47
CA GLU A 23 -12.17 -5.24 -35.99
C GLU A 23 -12.80 -4.43 -34.84
N LEU A 24 -12.48 -3.13 -34.79
CA LEU A 24 -12.96 -2.22 -33.75
C LEU A 24 -14.23 -1.48 -34.18
N LYS A 25 -15.21 -1.39 -33.27
CA LYS A 25 -16.37 -0.50 -33.42
C LYS A 25 -16.35 0.59 -32.37
N ARG A 26 -16.64 1.81 -32.82
CA ARG A 26 -16.75 2.97 -31.92
C ARG A 26 -18.06 2.89 -31.14
N GLN A 27 -17.98 2.93 -29.82
CA GLN A 27 -19.17 2.90 -28.95
C GLN A 27 -19.69 4.32 -28.71
N SER A 28 -18.82 5.20 -28.17
CA SER A 28 -19.09 6.61 -27.94
C SER A 28 -17.80 7.35 -27.55
N GLY A 29 -17.67 8.62 -27.93
CA GLY A 29 -16.52 9.44 -27.55
C GLY A 29 -15.17 8.85 -28.01
N HIS A 30 -14.25 8.66 -27.07
CA HIS A 30 -12.91 8.10 -27.29
C HIS A 30 -12.85 6.59 -27.03
N THR A 31 -14.00 5.91 -26.96
CA THR A 31 -14.09 4.49 -26.61
C THR A 31 -14.43 3.64 -27.82
N TYR A 32 -13.59 2.64 -28.06
CA TYR A 32 -13.77 1.60 -29.06
C TYR A 32 -13.89 0.26 -28.35
N TYR A 33 -14.67 -0.66 -28.89
CA TYR A 33 -14.68 -2.05 -28.43
C TYR A 33 -14.31 -2.97 -29.59
N TRP A 34 -13.71 -4.10 -29.26
CA TRP A 34 -13.43 -5.14 -30.23
C TRP A 34 -14.71 -5.94 -30.51
N THR A 35 -15.06 -6.10 -31.78
CA THR A 35 -16.33 -6.74 -32.18
C THR A 35 -16.42 -8.22 -31.82
N GLU A 36 -15.29 -8.94 -31.80
CA GLU A 36 -15.23 -10.35 -31.39
C GLU A 36 -15.22 -10.51 -29.86
N HIS A 37 -14.76 -9.47 -29.15
CA HIS A 37 -14.67 -9.42 -27.69
C HIS A 37 -15.10 -8.05 -27.18
N ASP A 38 -16.42 -7.84 -27.08
CA ASP A 38 -17.05 -6.57 -26.68
C ASP A 38 -16.62 -6.05 -25.29
N SER A 39 -16.17 -6.96 -24.43
CA SER A 39 -15.56 -6.67 -23.13
C SER A 39 -14.13 -6.10 -23.20
N LEU A 40 -13.48 -6.08 -24.38
CA LEU A 40 -12.23 -5.36 -24.58
C LEU A 40 -12.55 -3.96 -25.10
N LYS A 41 -12.27 -2.95 -24.27
CA LYS A 41 -12.45 -1.54 -24.59
C LYS A 41 -11.11 -0.82 -24.71
N ILE A 42 -10.98 -0.02 -25.75
CA ILE A 42 -9.85 0.87 -26.02
C ILE A 42 -10.28 2.31 -25.77
N LEU A 43 -9.54 3.02 -24.92
CA LEU A 43 -9.69 4.42 -24.57
C LEU A 43 -8.59 5.22 -25.26
N THR A 44 -8.95 5.92 -26.33
CA THR A 44 -7.99 6.58 -27.22
C THR A 44 -7.46 7.90 -26.67
N ASN A 45 -8.16 8.51 -25.71
CA ASN A 45 -7.73 9.72 -25.01
C ASN A 45 -6.60 9.47 -24.00
N THR A 46 -6.52 8.25 -23.45
CA THR A 46 -5.48 7.86 -22.49
C THR A 46 -4.49 6.85 -23.09
N ASN A 47 -4.72 6.42 -24.33
CA ASN A 47 -3.95 5.40 -25.03
C ASN A 47 -3.82 4.10 -24.20
N ARG A 48 -4.96 3.65 -23.65
CA ARG A 48 -5.06 2.46 -22.79
C ARG A 48 -6.16 1.52 -23.29
N PHE A 49 -6.01 0.23 -23.01
CA PHE A 49 -7.10 -0.75 -23.16
C PHE A 49 -7.45 -1.36 -21.81
N HIS A 50 -8.68 -1.85 -21.69
CA HIS A 50 -9.14 -2.69 -20.58
C HIS A 50 -9.97 -3.84 -21.14
N TRP A 51 -9.63 -5.06 -20.74
CA TRP A 51 -10.35 -6.28 -21.07
C TRP A 51 -11.10 -6.78 -19.83
N PHE A 52 -12.33 -6.30 -19.67
CA PHE A 52 -13.14 -6.49 -18.46
C PHE A 52 -13.44 -7.97 -18.14
N SER A 53 -13.47 -8.85 -19.14
CA SER A 53 -13.67 -10.29 -18.93
C SER A 53 -12.40 -11.04 -18.52
N ARG A 54 -11.22 -10.42 -18.65
CA ARG A 54 -9.93 -11.00 -18.25
C ARG A 54 -9.28 -10.27 -17.07
N ASP A 55 -9.84 -9.12 -16.67
CA ASP A 55 -9.26 -8.21 -15.68
C ASP A 55 -7.81 -7.80 -16.00
N VAL A 56 -7.55 -7.57 -17.29
CA VAL A 56 -6.25 -7.13 -17.80
C VAL A 56 -6.43 -5.81 -18.53
N GLY A 57 -5.54 -4.85 -18.28
CA GLY A 57 -5.54 -3.54 -18.94
C GLY A 57 -4.17 -2.91 -18.88
N GLY A 58 -3.90 -2.00 -19.82
CA GLY A 58 -2.52 -1.55 -19.98
C GLY A 58 -2.22 -0.69 -21.19
N ASP A 59 -0.93 -0.53 -21.45
CA ASP A 59 -0.35 0.10 -22.63
C ASP A 59 -0.38 -0.85 -23.85
N VAL A 60 0.14 -0.37 -24.99
CA VAL A 60 0.13 -1.13 -26.25
C VAL A 60 0.94 -2.42 -26.21
N ILE A 61 1.97 -2.51 -25.36
CA ILE A 61 2.75 -3.75 -25.20
C ILE A 61 1.85 -4.78 -24.54
N GLN A 62 1.17 -4.39 -23.46
CA GLN A 62 0.24 -5.23 -22.73
C GLN A 62 -0.97 -5.62 -23.61
N LEU A 63 -1.40 -4.77 -24.55
CA LEU A 63 -2.43 -5.12 -25.53
C LEU A 63 -1.96 -6.27 -26.42
N VAL A 64 -0.76 -6.16 -27.02
CA VAL A 64 -0.19 -7.21 -27.90
C VAL A 64 -0.02 -8.52 -27.13
N GLN A 65 0.52 -8.46 -25.91
CA GLN A 65 0.67 -9.63 -25.05
C GLN A 65 -0.69 -10.29 -24.76
N SER A 66 -1.72 -9.49 -24.44
CA SER A 66 -3.03 -10.01 -24.04
C SER A 66 -3.84 -10.57 -25.21
N VAL A 67 -3.73 -9.97 -26.39
CA VAL A 67 -4.50 -10.32 -27.59
C VAL A 67 -3.87 -11.47 -28.36
N LYS A 68 -2.53 -11.53 -28.46
CA LYS A 68 -1.81 -12.58 -29.20
C LYS A 68 -1.17 -13.64 -28.30
N ASP A 69 -1.29 -13.50 -26.98
CA ASP A 69 -0.75 -14.43 -25.98
C ASP A 69 0.77 -14.65 -26.12
N VAL A 70 1.52 -13.56 -26.23
CA VAL A 70 2.97 -13.56 -26.47
C VAL A 70 3.76 -12.96 -25.30
N SER A 71 5.04 -13.32 -25.20
CA SER A 71 5.93 -12.76 -24.18
C SER A 71 6.19 -11.26 -24.38
N PHE A 72 6.65 -10.58 -23.33
CA PHE A 72 7.03 -9.17 -23.40
C PHE A 72 8.06 -8.90 -24.51
N LYS A 73 9.04 -9.81 -24.68
CA LYS A 73 10.09 -9.68 -25.69
C LYS A 73 9.53 -9.80 -27.11
N GLU A 74 8.54 -10.66 -27.31
CA GLU A 74 7.87 -10.86 -28.60
C GLU A 74 6.92 -9.71 -28.93
N ALA A 75 6.19 -9.20 -27.94
CA ALA A 75 5.36 -8.02 -28.09
C ALA A 75 6.19 -6.77 -28.44
N VAL A 76 7.33 -6.58 -27.77
CA VAL A 76 8.28 -5.51 -28.10
C VAL A 76 8.84 -5.69 -29.51
N ARG A 77 9.22 -6.91 -29.91
CA ARG A 77 9.72 -7.17 -31.27
C ARG A 77 8.63 -6.91 -32.33
N PHE A 78 7.39 -7.34 -32.09
CA PHE A 78 6.26 -7.07 -32.98
C PHE A 78 6.02 -5.58 -33.17
N LEU A 79 6.05 -4.79 -32.10
CA LEU A 79 5.87 -3.33 -32.18
C LEU A 79 7.04 -2.62 -32.90
N GLN A 80 8.20 -3.26 -33.02
CA GLN A 80 9.35 -2.73 -33.75
C GLN A 80 9.40 -3.17 -35.22
N GLU A 81 9.04 -4.42 -35.50
CA GLU A 81 9.25 -5.09 -36.79
C GLU A 81 7.95 -5.27 -37.59
N GLY A 82 6.79 -5.01 -36.97
CA GLY A 82 5.46 -5.11 -37.59
C GLY A 82 5.03 -6.54 -37.97
N THR A 83 5.81 -7.55 -37.61
CA THR A 83 5.53 -8.96 -37.92
C THR A 83 5.91 -9.86 -36.75
N PHE A 84 5.10 -10.90 -36.52
CA PHE A 84 5.54 -12.03 -35.71
C PHE A 84 6.44 -12.90 -36.60
N SER A 85 7.69 -13.16 -36.18
CA SER A 85 8.58 -14.02 -36.96
C SER A 85 7.94 -15.38 -37.18
N GLN A 86 7.85 -15.83 -38.43
CA GLN A 86 7.45 -17.19 -38.77
C GLN A 86 8.51 -18.15 -38.25
N VAL A 87 8.30 -18.66 -37.03
CA VAL A 87 8.86 -19.92 -36.59
C VAL A 87 7.66 -20.85 -36.39
N GLU A 88 7.78 -22.03 -36.96
CA GLU A 88 6.74 -23.02 -37.23
C GLU A 88 5.80 -23.28 -36.04
N ASN A 89 4.56 -23.60 -36.40
CA ASN A 89 3.57 -24.28 -35.55
C ASN A 89 4.16 -25.53 -34.90
N GLU A 90 4.85 -25.37 -33.78
CA GLU A 90 4.77 -26.35 -32.70
C GLU A 90 3.71 -25.84 -31.74
N MET A 91 2.74 -26.70 -31.41
CA MET A 91 1.79 -26.46 -30.35
C MET A 91 2.58 -26.04 -29.10
N ILE A 92 2.57 -24.76 -28.76
CA ILE A 92 3.10 -24.30 -27.48
C ILE A 92 2.13 -24.89 -26.46
N GLU A 93 2.58 -25.90 -25.72
CA GLU A 93 1.87 -26.42 -24.56
C GLU A 93 1.38 -25.23 -23.72
N PRO A 94 0.15 -25.27 -23.18
CA PRO A 94 -0.34 -24.20 -22.31
C PRO A 94 0.74 -23.92 -21.29
N VAL A 95 1.10 -22.63 -21.08
CA VAL A 95 2.09 -22.22 -20.08
C VAL A 95 1.79 -23.01 -18.83
N LYS A 96 2.64 -24.00 -18.56
CA LYS A 96 2.40 -24.98 -17.50
C LYS A 96 2.50 -24.15 -16.23
N GLN A 97 1.36 -23.80 -15.63
CA GLN A 97 1.38 -23.33 -14.26
C GLN A 97 2.17 -24.39 -13.49
N GLU A 98 3.23 -23.97 -12.82
CA GLU A 98 4.00 -24.90 -12.01
C GLU A 98 3.02 -25.61 -11.09
N PRO A 99 3.00 -26.96 -11.08
CA PRO A 99 2.05 -27.70 -10.28
C PRO A 99 2.21 -27.27 -8.82
N PHE A 100 1.10 -27.13 -8.10
CA PHE A 100 1.14 -26.81 -6.68
C PHE A 100 2.10 -27.74 -5.95
N SER A 101 3.08 -27.15 -5.27
CA SER A 101 4.06 -27.86 -4.45
C SER A 101 3.80 -27.57 -3.00
N TYR A 102 3.47 -28.61 -2.23
CA TYR A 102 3.20 -28.48 -0.81
C TYR A 102 4.50 -28.51 0.01
N VAL A 103 5.17 -27.37 0.04
CA VAL A 103 6.50 -27.21 0.66
C VAL A 103 6.50 -27.36 2.19
N LEU A 104 5.34 -27.30 2.84
CA LEU A 104 5.24 -27.40 4.30
C LEU A 104 5.16 -28.85 4.82
N GLN A 105 5.04 -29.86 3.94
CA GLN A 105 4.95 -31.27 4.35
C GLN A 105 6.05 -31.71 5.34
N PRO A 106 7.34 -31.36 5.15
CA PRO A 106 8.40 -31.77 6.08
C PRO A 106 8.35 -31.06 7.43
N TYR A 107 7.60 -29.95 7.52
CA TYR A 107 7.47 -29.11 8.71
C TYR A 107 6.12 -29.30 9.40
N GLU A 108 5.34 -30.31 8.99
CA GLU A 108 4.09 -30.68 9.66
C GLU A 108 4.36 -31.28 11.04
N HIS A 109 3.56 -30.86 12.01
CA HIS A 109 3.60 -31.38 13.37
C HIS A 109 2.62 -32.56 13.47
N PRO A 110 3.09 -33.78 13.77
CA PRO A 110 2.26 -34.98 13.73
C PRO A 110 1.23 -35.08 14.87
N ASP A 111 1.43 -34.33 15.96
CA ASP A 111 0.60 -34.35 17.16
C ASP A 111 -0.57 -33.35 17.10
N PHE A 112 -0.46 -32.32 16.25
CA PHE A 112 -1.45 -31.25 16.06
C PHE A 112 -1.83 -30.57 17.40
N GLU A 113 -0.90 -30.48 18.35
CA GLU A 113 -1.21 -30.00 19.71
C GLU A 113 -1.59 -28.51 19.72
N LEU A 114 -0.81 -27.65 19.06
CA LEU A 114 -1.04 -26.20 19.09
C LEU A 114 -2.28 -25.84 18.27
N GLY A 115 -2.46 -26.48 17.12
CA GLY A 115 -3.63 -26.33 16.26
C GLY A 115 -4.91 -26.78 16.97
N ARG A 116 -4.86 -27.89 17.72
CA ARG A 116 -5.99 -28.35 18.54
C ARG A 116 -6.33 -27.33 19.62
N ASN A 117 -5.34 -26.87 20.39
CA ASN A 117 -5.55 -25.88 21.44
C ASN A 117 -6.17 -24.60 20.88
N TYR A 118 -5.65 -24.10 19.76
CA TYR A 118 -6.21 -22.93 19.08
C TYR A 118 -7.66 -23.15 18.63
N LEU A 119 -7.95 -24.24 17.93
CA LEU A 119 -9.30 -24.50 17.40
C LEU A 119 -10.32 -24.74 18.52
N LYS A 120 -9.88 -25.34 19.63
CA LYS A 120 -10.76 -25.65 20.76
C LYS A 120 -10.96 -24.44 21.67
N GLU A 121 -9.88 -23.91 22.22
CA GLU A 121 -9.92 -22.90 23.27
C GLU A 121 -10.22 -21.51 22.70
N GLU A 122 -9.66 -21.17 21.54
CA GLU A 122 -9.90 -19.86 20.92
C GLU A 122 -11.06 -19.88 19.93
N ARG A 123 -11.26 -20.96 19.16
CA ARG A 123 -12.32 -21.02 18.12
C ARG A 123 -13.58 -21.77 18.55
N GLY A 124 -13.59 -22.36 19.74
CA GLY A 124 -14.78 -22.99 20.30
C GLY A 124 -15.18 -24.30 19.63
N LEU A 125 -14.30 -24.97 18.87
CA LEU A 125 -14.62 -26.25 18.21
C LEU A 125 -14.44 -27.43 19.18
N ALA A 126 -15.35 -28.41 19.15
CA ALA A 126 -15.21 -29.61 19.96
C ALA A 126 -14.13 -30.56 19.41
N ASP A 127 -13.51 -31.36 20.29
CA ASP A 127 -12.47 -32.34 19.91
C ASP A 127 -12.95 -33.31 18.82
N ASP A 128 -14.20 -33.78 18.88
CA ASP A 128 -14.77 -34.69 17.88
C ASP A 128 -14.83 -34.06 16.49
N THR A 129 -15.13 -32.75 16.42
CA THR A 129 -15.13 -32.00 15.16
C THR A 129 -13.72 -31.83 14.63
N ILE A 130 -12.77 -31.43 15.47
CA ILE A 130 -11.35 -31.31 15.09
C ILE A 130 -10.82 -32.66 14.57
N ASN A 131 -11.13 -33.75 15.29
CA ASN A 131 -10.74 -35.12 14.90
C ASN A 131 -11.35 -35.53 13.56
N THR A 132 -12.59 -35.16 13.30
CA THR A 132 -13.27 -35.44 12.03
C THR A 132 -12.54 -34.77 10.85
N PHE A 133 -12.17 -33.50 10.98
CA PHE A 133 -11.43 -32.79 9.93
C PHE A 133 -9.99 -33.28 9.78
N LEU A 134 -9.31 -33.64 10.87
CA LEU A 134 -7.99 -34.29 10.80
C LEU A 134 -8.05 -35.63 10.06
N ALA A 135 -9.06 -36.46 10.35
CA ALA A 135 -9.24 -37.75 9.71
C ALA A 135 -9.52 -37.65 8.19
N SER A 136 -10.06 -36.53 7.72
CA SER A 136 -10.19 -36.25 6.28
C SER A 136 -8.86 -36.06 5.55
N GLY A 137 -7.78 -35.80 6.31
CA GLY A 137 -6.46 -35.47 5.78
C GLY A 137 -6.39 -34.13 5.06
N ASN A 138 -7.38 -33.24 5.26
CA ASN A 138 -7.40 -31.89 4.69
C ASN A 138 -6.93 -30.81 5.68
N LEU A 139 -6.63 -31.18 6.93
CA LEU A 139 -6.19 -30.29 8.00
C LEU A 139 -4.83 -30.75 8.52
N ALA A 140 -3.89 -29.83 8.69
CA ALA A 140 -2.58 -30.11 9.31
C ALA A 140 -2.08 -28.90 10.10
N GLU A 141 -1.14 -29.11 11.00
CA GLU A 141 -0.39 -28.06 11.69
C GLU A 141 1.03 -28.09 11.14
N ALA A 142 1.62 -26.94 10.87
CA ALA A 142 3.01 -26.84 10.43
C ALA A 142 3.68 -25.59 11.00
N THR A 143 5.00 -25.57 11.01
CA THR A 143 5.76 -24.33 11.21
C THR A 143 6.10 -23.71 9.86
N ARG A 144 5.62 -22.47 9.63
CA ARG A 144 5.93 -21.69 8.42
C ARG A 144 7.05 -20.70 8.71
N LYS A 145 8.00 -20.59 7.78
CA LYS A 145 9.02 -19.54 7.77
C LYS A 145 8.66 -18.39 6.81
N LYS A 146 8.89 -17.14 7.22
CA LYS A 146 8.75 -15.92 6.40
C LYS A 146 9.92 -14.97 6.70
N GLY A 147 10.95 -14.97 5.85
CA GLY A 147 12.22 -14.35 6.24
C GLY A 147 12.84 -15.13 7.39
N ASP A 148 13.25 -14.47 8.46
CA ASP A 148 13.82 -15.10 9.67
C ASP A 148 12.77 -15.45 10.75
N TYR A 149 11.50 -15.15 10.46
CA TYR A 149 10.39 -15.37 11.37
C TYR A 149 9.73 -16.73 11.13
N PHE A 150 9.64 -17.54 12.18
CA PHE A 150 8.91 -18.80 12.19
C PHE A 150 7.59 -18.62 12.94
N GLU A 151 6.51 -19.19 12.41
CA GLU A 151 5.23 -19.19 13.09
C GLU A 151 4.49 -20.52 12.90
N PRO A 152 3.81 -21.01 13.93
CA PRO A 152 2.94 -22.15 13.78
C PRO A 152 1.67 -21.72 13.03
N VAL A 153 1.24 -22.57 12.11
CA VAL A 153 0.08 -22.35 11.26
C VAL A 153 -0.77 -23.61 11.19
N ILE A 154 -2.08 -23.42 11.08
CA ILE A 154 -2.99 -24.43 10.55
C ILE A 154 -2.96 -24.35 9.03
N VAL A 155 -2.79 -25.49 8.39
CA VAL A 155 -2.81 -25.69 6.95
C VAL A 155 -4.15 -26.32 6.57
N PHE A 156 -4.95 -25.60 5.79
CA PHE A 156 -6.16 -26.08 5.15
C PHE A 156 -5.84 -26.50 3.71
N LYS A 157 -5.76 -27.80 3.47
CA LYS A 157 -5.34 -28.40 2.19
C LYS A 157 -6.52 -28.46 1.21
N TYR A 158 -6.28 -28.07 -0.04
CA TYR A 158 -7.27 -28.12 -1.11
C TYR A 158 -7.00 -29.36 -1.95
N LYS A 159 -7.98 -30.25 -1.99
CA LYS A 159 -7.93 -31.42 -2.88
C LYS A 159 -8.89 -31.23 -4.03
N ASP A 160 -8.47 -31.67 -5.21
CA ASP A 160 -9.41 -31.90 -6.30
C ASP A 160 -10.25 -33.16 -6.03
N LEU A 161 -11.13 -33.49 -6.97
CA LEU A 161 -12.05 -34.61 -6.84
C LEU A 161 -11.39 -36.00 -6.85
N ASP A 162 -10.17 -36.10 -7.35
CA ASP A 162 -9.38 -37.34 -7.29
C ASP A 162 -8.57 -37.44 -5.99
N GLY A 163 -8.71 -36.46 -5.09
CA GLY A 163 -7.97 -36.37 -3.84
C GLY A 163 -6.54 -35.84 -3.99
N LYS A 164 -6.17 -35.34 -5.18
CA LYS A 164 -4.85 -34.75 -5.41
C LYS A 164 -4.81 -33.35 -4.82
N LEU A 165 -3.70 -33.04 -4.16
CA LEU A 165 -3.47 -31.74 -3.56
C LEU A 165 -3.19 -30.68 -4.64
N VAL A 166 -4.03 -29.64 -4.68
CA VAL A 166 -4.00 -28.58 -5.71
C VAL A 166 -3.85 -27.17 -5.12
N GLY A 167 -3.81 -27.05 -3.80
CA GLY A 167 -3.58 -25.79 -3.10
C GLY A 167 -3.64 -25.94 -1.59
N ALA A 168 -3.42 -24.84 -0.87
CA ALA A 168 -3.70 -24.75 0.56
C ALA A 168 -3.82 -23.29 1.03
N SER A 169 -4.60 -23.06 2.09
CA SER A 169 -4.55 -21.82 2.89
C SER A 169 -3.94 -22.04 4.26
N LEU A 170 -3.37 -20.98 4.80
CA LEU A 170 -2.65 -20.95 6.07
C LEU A 170 -3.33 -19.97 7.02
N GLN A 171 -3.58 -20.44 8.24
CA GLN A 171 -4.06 -19.65 9.36
C GLN A 171 -3.02 -19.67 10.47
N GLY A 172 -2.43 -18.53 10.78
CA GLY A 172 -1.54 -18.41 11.93
C GLY A 172 -2.35 -18.60 13.22
N ILE A 173 -1.80 -19.35 14.17
CA ILE A 173 -2.50 -19.65 15.44
C ILE A 173 -2.05 -18.73 16.57
N VAL A 174 -0.83 -18.19 16.51
CA VAL A 174 -0.33 -17.18 17.44
C VAL A 174 -0.61 -15.78 16.90
N GLU A 175 -1.16 -14.90 17.75
CA GLU A 175 -1.35 -13.50 17.40
C GLU A 175 0.00 -12.80 17.25
N ASN A 176 0.24 -12.23 16.08
CA ASN A 176 1.42 -11.46 15.75
C ASN A 176 1.01 -10.23 14.93
N ARG A 177 0.68 -9.14 15.64
CA ARG A 177 0.32 -7.85 15.03
C ARG A 177 1.50 -7.13 14.37
N VAL A 178 2.74 -7.56 14.64
CA VAL A 178 3.94 -7.07 13.94
C VAL A 178 3.96 -7.58 12.50
N GLN A 179 3.69 -8.87 12.30
CA GLN A 179 3.64 -9.51 10.98
C GLN A 179 2.29 -9.35 10.28
N TYR A 180 1.20 -9.26 11.04
CA TYR A 180 -0.19 -9.20 10.57
C TYR A 180 -0.98 -8.09 11.29
N PRO A 181 -0.68 -6.81 11.01
CA PRO A 181 -1.27 -5.65 11.69
C PRO A 181 -2.80 -5.59 11.72
N GLU A 182 -3.43 -5.79 10.57
CA GLU A 182 -4.86 -5.53 10.38
C GLU A 182 -5.71 -6.64 11.01
N ARG A 183 -5.25 -7.88 10.89
CA ARG A 183 -6.01 -9.08 11.24
C ARG A 183 -5.44 -9.88 12.42
N GLY A 184 -4.33 -9.42 13.00
CA GLY A 184 -3.63 -10.04 14.13
C GLY A 184 -2.89 -11.34 13.82
N ARG A 185 -3.28 -12.10 12.80
CA ARG A 185 -2.73 -13.43 12.49
C ARG A 185 -2.51 -13.64 10.99
N LEU A 186 -1.68 -14.61 10.61
CA LEU A 186 -1.56 -15.02 9.22
C LEU A 186 -2.91 -15.51 8.68
N LYS A 187 -3.30 -15.03 7.50
CA LYS A 187 -4.33 -15.60 6.62
C LYS A 187 -3.80 -15.53 5.18
N GLN A 188 -3.40 -16.65 4.59
CA GLN A 188 -2.74 -16.61 3.29
C GLN A 188 -3.03 -17.86 2.49
N ILE A 189 -3.32 -17.71 1.20
CA ILE A 189 -3.31 -18.82 0.24
C ILE A 189 -1.85 -19.06 -0.20
N MET A 190 -1.41 -20.32 -0.20
CA MET A 190 -0.06 -20.70 -0.62
C MET A 190 0.15 -20.41 -2.11
N ASN A 191 1.37 -20.03 -2.48
CA ASN A 191 1.74 -19.73 -3.87
C ASN A 191 1.46 -20.94 -4.79
N HIS A 192 1.04 -20.66 -6.02
CA HIS A 192 0.66 -21.67 -7.02
C HIS A 192 -0.50 -22.59 -6.60
N SER A 193 -1.29 -22.23 -5.57
CA SER A 193 -2.58 -22.88 -5.32
C SER A 193 -3.54 -22.58 -6.46
N ASP A 194 -4.37 -23.56 -6.82
CA ASP A 194 -5.43 -23.38 -7.78
C ASP A 194 -6.47 -22.38 -7.27
N GLY A 195 -6.58 -21.23 -7.95
CA GLY A 195 -7.45 -20.12 -7.54
C GLY A 195 -8.95 -20.39 -7.64
N LEU A 196 -9.36 -21.52 -8.23
CA LEU A 196 -10.75 -21.99 -8.29
C LEU A 196 -11.03 -23.15 -7.33
N ALA A 197 -10.03 -23.61 -6.58
CA ALA A 197 -10.18 -24.57 -5.50
C ALA A 197 -10.15 -23.87 -4.14
N GLY A 198 -10.56 -24.59 -3.10
CA GLY A 198 -10.61 -24.12 -1.73
C GLY A 198 -10.79 -25.28 -0.75
N PHE A 199 -10.67 -25.02 0.54
CA PHE A 199 -10.79 -26.05 1.58
C PHE A 199 -12.19 -26.68 1.55
N SER A 200 -12.27 -28.00 1.43
CA SER A 200 -13.53 -28.71 1.29
C SER A 200 -13.63 -29.95 2.17
N PHE A 201 -14.86 -30.31 2.51
CA PHE A 201 -15.18 -31.45 3.35
C PHE A 201 -16.48 -32.11 2.91
N ASP A 202 -16.41 -33.42 2.69
CA ASP A 202 -17.53 -34.23 2.20
C ASP A 202 -18.22 -34.96 3.34
N ILE A 203 -19.54 -34.89 3.35
CA ILE A 203 -20.41 -35.59 4.28
C ILE A 203 -21.29 -36.52 3.46
N GLY A 204 -21.12 -37.84 3.65
CA GLY A 204 -21.82 -38.84 2.85
C GLY A 204 -21.39 -38.81 1.38
N THR A 205 -22.34 -38.92 0.46
CA THR A 205 -22.09 -38.75 -0.98
C THR A 205 -22.66 -37.42 -1.42
N PRO A 206 -21.84 -36.38 -1.66
CA PRO A 206 -22.33 -35.05 -1.97
C PRO A 206 -23.33 -35.02 -3.13
N LYS A 207 -24.50 -34.43 -2.88
CA LYS A 207 -25.55 -34.12 -3.87
C LYS A 207 -25.85 -32.63 -3.94
N ARG A 208 -25.32 -31.85 -3.00
CA ARG A 208 -25.45 -30.40 -2.90
C ARG A 208 -24.19 -29.79 -2.32
N LEU A 209 -24.06 -28.48 -2.49
CA LEU A 209 -22.89 -27.68 -2.13
C LEU A 209 -23.28 -26.60 -1.13
N VAL A 210 -22.44 -26.38 -0.14
CA VAL A 210 -22.56 -25.24 0.78
C VAL A 210 -21.25 -24.46 0.74
N PHE A 211 -21.32 -23.16 0.42
CA PHE A 211 -20.17 -22.30 0.26
C PHE A 211 -20.00 -21.33 1.43
N PHE A 212 -18.78 -21.23 1.93
CA PHE A 212 -18.38 -20.41 3.06
C PHE A 212 -17.29 -19.42 2.66
N GLU A 213 -17.16 -18.32 3.39
CA GLU A 213 -16.12 -17.33 3.12
C GLU A 213 -14.73 -17.85 3.50
N ALA A 214 -14.56 -18.44 4.70
CA ALA A 214 -13.28 -18.96 5.18
C ALA A 214 -13.38 -20.38 5.79
N PRO A 215 -12.25 -21.09 5.95
CA PRO A 215 -12.24 -22.47 6.48
C PRO A 215 -12.78 -22.60 7.92
N ILE A 216 -12.54 -21.61 8.78
CA ILE A 216 -13.02 -21.64 10.17
C ILE A 216 -14.54 -21.50 10.22
N ASP A 217 -15.15 -20.70 9.34
CA ASP A 217 -16.60 -20.55 9.24
C ASP A 217 -17.26 -21.86 8.81
N LEU A 218 -16.65 -22.54 7.83
CA LEU A 218 -17.06 -23.88 7.41
C LEU A 218 -17.05 -24.87 8.57
N MET A 219 -15.95 -24.92 9.35
CA MET A 219 -15.84 -25.82 10.50
C MET A 219 -16.82 -25.45 11.61
N SER A 220 -17.08 -24.16 11.82
CA SER A 220 -18.01 -23.67 12.84
C SER A 220 -19.46 -24.01 12.46
N TYR A 221 -19.81 -23.86 11.20
CA TYR A 221 -21.10 -24.28 10.66
C TYR A 221 -21.30 -25.80 10.76
N TYR A 222 -20.26 -26.57 10.46
CA TYR A 222 -20.29 -28.02 10.67
C TYR A 222 -20.56 -28.35 12.15
N GLU A 223 -19.85 -27.74 13.10
CA GLU A 223 -20.07 -27.98 14.54
C GLU A 223 -21.53 -27.69 14.95
N LEU A 224 -22.12 -26.61 14.44
CA LEU A 224 -23.49 -26.21 14.72
C LEU A 224 -24.55 -27.14 14.10
N LYS A 225 -24.26 -27.72 12.92
CA LYS A 225 -25.28 -28.42 12.10
C LYS A 225 -24.95 -29.88 11.79
N LYS A 226 -23.86 -30.46 12.32
CA LYS A 226 -23.37 -31.82 12.00
C LYS A 226 -24.42 -32.92 12.12
N ASP A 227 -25.41 -32.78 13.01
CA ASP A 227 -26.49 -33.76 13.19
C ASP A 227 -27.55 -33.72 12.06
N THR A 228 -27.54 -32.66 11.24
CA THR A 228 -28.51 -32.42 10.15
C THR A 228 -27.89 -32.47 8.76
N LEU A 229 -26.56 -32.38 8.66
CA LEU A 229 -25.85 -32.41 7.39
C LEU A 229 -25.75 -33.83 6.87
N GLN A 230 -26.20 -34.04 5.64
CA GLN A 230 -26.12 -35.31 4.92
C GLN A 230 -25.94 -35.06 3.42
N ASP A 231 -25.15 -35.92 2.76
CA ASP A 231 -24.92 -35.92 1.31
C ASP A 231 -24.59 -34.52 0.77
N VAL A 232 -23.62 -33.86 1.41
CA VAL A 232 -23.26 -32.48 1.14
C VAL A 232 -21.76 -32.30 1.13
N ARG A 233 -21.28 -31.45 0.22
CA ARG A 233 -19.91 -30.94 0.25
C ARG A 233 -19.91 -29.52 0.76
N LEU A 234 -19.15 -29.29 1.82
CA LEU A 234 -18.85 -27.97 2.34
C LEU A 234 -17.60 -27.44 1.63
N VAL A 235 -17.61 -26.17 1.21
CA VAL A 235 -16.49 -25.56 0.48
C VAL A 235 -16.22 -24.14 1.00
N SER A 236 -15.01 -23.87 1.46
CA SER A 236 -14.54 -22.51 1.66
C SER A 236 -14.03 -21.93 0.35
N MET A 237 -14.39 -20.68 0.08
CA MET A 237 -13.93 -19.95 -1.09
C MET A 237 -12.61 -19.18 -0.85
N ASP A 238 -12.14 -19.14 0.41
CA ASP A 238 -11.02 -18.32 0.89
C ASP A 238 -11.16 -16.87 0.37
N GLY A 239 -12.33 -16.28 0.66
CA GLY A 239 -12.85 -15.02 0.14
C GLY A 239 -14.02 -15.20 -0.86
N LEU A 240 -14.92 -14.22 -0.97
CA LEU A 240 -16.13 -14.30 -1.81
C LEU A 240 -15.83 -14.41 -3.32
N LYS A 241 -15.81 -15.64 -3.86
CA LYS A 241 -15.39 -15.94 -5.24
C LYS A 241 -16.40 -16.79 -6.01
N LYS A 242 -17.11 -16.18 -6.97
CA LYS A 242 -18.03 -16.88 -7.89
C LYS A 242 -17.36 -18.00 -8.69
N GLY A 243 -16.07 -17.87 -9.02
CA GLY A 243 -15.32 -18.87 -9.76
C GLY A 243 -15.22 -20.23 -9.05
N VAL A 244 -15.10 -20.21 -7.71
CA VAL A 244 -15.09 -21.43 -6.88
C VAL A 244 -16.46 -22.10 -6.92
N ILE A 245 -17.54 -21.32 -6.79
CA ILE A 245 -18.92 -21.82 -6.95
C ILE A 245 -19.10 -22.48 -8.31
N SER A 246 -18.60 -21.83 -9.37
CA SER A 246 -18.69 -22.33 -10.74
C SER A 246 -17.99 -23.66 -10.93
N ARG A 247 -16.75 -23.78 -10.44
CA ARG A 247 -15.99 -25.03 -10.51
C ARG A 247 -16.73 -26.16 -9.81
N TYR A 248 -17.01 -25.99 -8.52
CA TYR A 248 -17.57 -27.07 -7.70
C TYR A 248 -18.97 -27.49 -8.16
N THR A 249 -19.77 -26.55 -8.67
CA THR A 249 -21.09 -26.87 -9.25
C THR A 249 -20.94 -27.70 -10.53
N ALA A 250 -20.08 -27.27 -11.45
CA ALA A 250 -19.85 -28.01 -12.69
C ALA A 250 -19.25 -29.39 -12.44
N ASP A 251 -18.31 -29.48 -11.50
CA ASP A 251 -17.68 -30.72 -11.10
C ASP A 251 -18.66 -31.67 -10.40
N LEU A 252 -19.54 -31.18 -9.51
CA LEU A 252 -20.58 -32.01 -8.89
C LEU A 252 -21.54 -32.58 -9.94
N LEU A 253 -21.93 -31.79 -10.94
CA LEU A 253 -22.85 -32.22 -12.00
C LEU A 253 -22.21 -33.13 -13.06
N THR A 254 -20.88 -33.28 -13.05
CA THR A 254 -20.12 -34.04 -14.07
C THR A 254 -19.20 -35.10 -13.48
N ASP A 255 -19.39 -35.46 -12.21
CA ASP A 255 -18.54 -36.39 -11.46
C ASP A 255 -17.05 -36.01 -11.54
N GLY A 256 -16.75 -34.72 -11.44
CA GLY A 256 -15.41 -34.14 -11.42
C GLY A 256 -14.67 -34.03 -12.73
N LYS A 257 -15.29 -34.46 -13.82
CA LYS A 257 -14.65 -34.45 -15.13
C LYS A 257 -14.51 -33.05 -15.70
N PHE A 258 -15.38 -32.11 -15.33
CA PHE A 258 -15.41 -30.79 -15.96
C PHE A 258 -14.10 -30.03 -15.77
N SER A 259 -13.61 -29.86 -14.54
CA SER A 259 -12.37 -29.12 -14.28
C SER A 259 -11.10 -29.82 -14.76
N GLN A 260 -11.15 -31.13 -14.99
CA GLN A 260 -10.01 -31.91 -15.49
C GLN A 260 -9.76 -31.72 -16.99
N VAL A 261 -10.82 -31.52 -17.78
CA VAL A 261 -10.73 -31.49 -19.26
C VAL A 261 -10.96 -30.11 -19.86
N ASN A 262 -11.41 -29.14 -19.06
CA ASN A 262 -11.73 -27.80 -19.53
C ASN A 262 -10.69 -26.77 -19.06
N SER A 263 -10.48 -25.74 -19.88
CA SER A 263 -9.61 -24.62 -19.52
C SER A 263 -10.16 -23.83 -18.33
N TYR A 264 -9.27 -23.16 -17.60
CA TYR A 264 -9.60 -22.24 -16.51
C TYR A 264 -10.73 -21.24 -16.86
N THR A 265 -10.68 -20.67 -18.07
CA THR A 265 -11.68 -19.73 -18.58
C THR A 265 -13.05 -20.37 -18.81
N SER A 266 -13.09 -21.64 -19.22
CA SER A 266 -14.32 -22.41 -19.36
C SER A 266 -14.92 -22.76 -17.99
N ILE A 267 -14.07 -23.07 -17.00
CA ILE A 267 -14.48 -23.32 -15.61
C ILE A 267 -15.13 -22.08 -14.99
N LEU A 268 -14.56 -20.89 -15.18
CA LEU A 268 -15.12 -19.63 -14.68
C LEU A 268 -16.54 -19.34 -15.21
N LYS A 269 -16.82 -19.72 -16.46
CA LYS A 269 -18.10 -19.48 -17.13
C LYS A 269 -19.09 -20.63 -16.98
N ALA A 270 -18.69 -21.73 -16.35
CA ALA A 270 -19.47 -22.96 -16.30
C ALA A 270 -20.83 -22.73 -15.62
N LEU A 271 -20.86 -22.03 -14.49
CA LEU A 271 -22.10 -21.74 -13.75
C LEU A 271 -23.13 -21.00 -14.61
N ASP A 272 -22.71 -19.92 -15.26
CA ASP A 272 -23.59 -19.10 -16.11
C ASP A 272 -24.05 -19.90 -17.33
N SER A 273 -23.16 -20.69 -17.91
CA SER A 273 -23.46 -21.53 -19.07
C SER A 273 -24.45 -22.63 -18.70
N LEU A 274 -24.23 -23.34 -17.60
CA LEU A 274 -25.12 -24.38 -17.08
C LEU A 274 -26.49 -23.82 -16.70
N ASN A 275 -26.53 -22.64 -16.07
CA ASN A 275 -27.78 -21.98 -15.70
C ASN A 275 -28.60 -21.57 -16.93
N LYS A 276 -27.93 -21.05 -17.97
CA LYS A 276 -28.60 -20.63 -19.22
C LYS A 276 -29.03 -21.79 -20.11
N THR A 277 -28.28 -22.89 -20.10
CA THR A 277 -28.46 -23.99 -21.08
C THR A 277 -29.11 -25.24 -20.51
N THR A 278 -29.21 -25.36 -19.18
CA THR A 278 -29.76 -26.53 -18.50
C THR A 278 -30.75 -26.14 -17.40
N LYS A 279 -31.46 -27.13 -16.84
CA LYS A 279 -32.27 -26.99 -15.62
C LYS A 279 -31.69 -27.77 -14.44
N LEU A 280 -30.38 -28.05 -14.48
CA LEU A 280 -29.71 -28.89 -13.50
C LEU A 280 -29.39 -28.14 -12.20
N ILE A 281 -29.29 -26.81 -12.26
CA ILE A 281 -29.09 -25.96 -11.08
C ILE A 281 -30.47 -25.66 -10.49
N THR A 282 -30.78 -26.34 -9.39
CA THR A 282 -32.01 -26.13 -8.61
C THR A 282 -31.70 -25.35 -7.34
N ASP A 283 -32.71 -24.75 -6.71
CA ASP A 283 -32.53 -23.96 -5.47
C ASP A 283 -31.84 -24.78 -4.35
N ASP A 284 -32.11 -26.08 -4.27
CA ASP A 284 -31.53 -26.97 -3.24
C ASP A 284 -30.08 -27.42 -3.55
N LEU A 285 -29.54 -27.12 -4.73
CA LEU A 285 -28.21 -27.58 -5.14
C LEU A 285 -27.10 -26.75 -4.49
N ILE A 286 -27.31 -25.44 -4.34
CA ILE A 286 -26.30 -24.48 -3.88
C ILE A 286 -26.86 -23.74 -2.67
N THR A 287 -26.13 -23.77 -1.56
CA THR A 287 -26.36 -22.92 -0.40
C THR A 287 -25.17 -21.97 -0.23
N ILE A 288 -25.43 -20.68 -0.09
CA ILE A 288 -24.44 -19.65 0.24
C ILE A 288 -24.52 -19.39 1.74
N ALA A 289 -23.60 -20.00 2.49
CA ALA A 289 -23.54 -19.95 3.94
C ALA A 289 -22.42 -19.02 4.41
N VAL A 290 -22.62 -17.71 4.25
CA VAL A 290 -21.59 -16.67 4.43
C VAL A 290 -21.87 -15.78 5.64
N ASP A 291 -20.92 -14.92 5.95
CA ASP A 291 -21.00 -13.95 7.03
C ASP A 291 -22.17 -12.97 6.80
N ASN A 292 -22.73 -12.47 7.89
CA ASN A 292 -23.85 -11.54 7.86
C ASN A 292 -23.35 -10.10 7.91
N ASP A 293 -22.64 -9.69 6.87
CA ASP A 293 -22.08 -8.36 6.69
C ASP A 293 -22.45 -7.73 5.33
N LYS A 294 -21.97 -6.50 5.09
CA LYS A 294 -22.31 -5.74 3.87
C LYS A 294 -21.71 -6.36 2.60
N GLU A 295 -20.52 -6.94 2.67
CA GLU A 295 -19.82 -7.45 1.50
C GLU A 295 -20.41 -8.78 1.04
N ALA A 296 -20.74 -9.67 1.98
CA ALA A 296 -21.47 -10.89 1.72
C ALA A 296 -22.86 -10.63 1.10
N LEU A 297 -23.59 -9.62 1.61
CA LEU A 297 -24.88 -9.23 1.04
C LEU A 297 -24.75 -8.69 -0.39
N LYS A 298 -23.75 -7.85 -0.68
CA LYS A 298 -23.47 -7.40 -2.06
C LYS A 298 -23.15 -8.57 -3.00
N PHE A 299 -22.37 -9.53 -2.53
CA PHE A 299 -22.02 -10.73 -3.30
C PHE A 299 -23.26 -11.57 -3.61
N ILE A 300 -24.16 -11.76 -2.64
CA ILE A 300 -25.44 -12.44 -2.81
C ILE A 300 -26.32 -11.71 -3.83
N GLU A 301 -26.45 -10.39 -3.75
CA GLU A 301 -27.25 -9.61 -4.71
C GLU A 301 -26.72 -9.77 -6.13
N LYS A 302 -25.39 -9.77 -6.33
CA LYS A 302 -24.80 -10.02 -7.64
C LYS A 302 -25.13 -11.41 -8.20
N LEU A 303 -25.14 -12.45 -7.36
CA LEU A 303 -25.55 -13.80 -7.77
C LEU A 303 -27.04 -13.86 -8.14
N LYS A 304 -27.90 -13.09 -7.44
CA LYS A 304 -29.32 -12.96 -7.79
C LYS A 304 -29.52 -12.25 -9.14
N GLU A 305 -28.76 -11.19 -9.40
CA GLU A 305 -28.78 -10.47 -10.70
C GLU A 305 -28.40 -11.39 -11.86
N ASP A 306 -27.49 -12.34 -11.62
CA ASP A 306 -27.10 -13.38 -12.58
C ASP A 306 -28.17 -14.48 -12.77
N ASN A 307 -29.32 -14.37 -12.09
CA ASN A 307 -30.44 -15.31 -12.07
C ASN A 307 -30.02 -16.74 -11.68
N ILE A 308 -29.05 -16.89 -10.79
CA ILE A 308 -28.57 -18.21 -10.33
C ILE A 308 -29.52 -18.71 -9.22
N PRO A 309 -30.05 -19.95 -9.30
CA PRO A 309 -30.80 -20.58 -8.21
C PRO A 309 -29.88 -20.96 -7.05
N PHE A 310 -30.16 -20.47 -5.84
CA PHE A 310 -29.44 -20.83 -4.61
C PHE A 310 -30.24 -20.49 -3.34
N GLN A 311 -29.91 -21.17 -2.25
CA GLN A 311 -30.36 -20.86 -0.90
C GLN A 311 -29.37 -19.96 -0.16
N ILE A 312 -29.88 -19.10 0.72
CA ILE A 312 -29.07 -18.22 1.57
C ILE A 312 -29.15 -18.72 3.01
N ASP A 313 -28.00 -18.82 3.68
CA ASP A 313 -27.90 -19.17 5.10
C ASP A 313 -26.89 -18.23 5.75
N LEU A 314 -27.35 -17.10 6.30
CA LEU A 314 -26.45 -16.12 6.91
C LEU A 314 -26.21 -16.43 8.38
N ALA A 315 -25.01 -16.14 8.87
CA ALA A 315 -24.74 -16.18 10.31
C ALA A 315 -25.78 -15.34 11.09
N PRO A 316 -26.52 -15.91 12.05
CA PRO A 316 -27.57 -15.18 12.76
C PRO A 316 -26.99 -14.02 13.58
N LYS A 317 -27.60 -12.83 13.50
CA LYS A 317 -27.18 -11.66 14.27
C LYS A 317 -28.36 -10.94 14.92
N SER A 318 -28.10 -10.29 16.06
CA SER A 318 -29.12 -9.53 16.79
C SER A 318 -29.36 -8.19 16.11
N ASP A 319 -30.53 -7.61 16.35
CA ASP A 319 -30.82 -6.24 15.91
C ASP A 319 -29.77 -5.26 16.43
N GLY A 320 -29.26 -4.41 15.52
CA GLY A 320 -28.21 -3.43 15.79
C GLY A 320 -26.77 -3.95 15.70
N VAL A 321 -26.56 -5.26 15.54
CA VAL A 321 -25.23 -5.83 15.27
C VAL A 321 -24.90 -5.66 13.79
N LYS A 322 -23.77 -4.99 13.48
CA LYS A 322 -23.40 -4.67 12.09
C LYS A 322 -22.94 -5.90 11.29
N LYS A 323 -22.13 -6.77 11.89
CA LYS A 323 -21.55 -7.97 11.27
C LYS A 323 -21.60 -9.17 12.22
N MET A 324 -21.68 -10.36 11.67
CA MET A 324 -21.52 -11.63 12.41
C MET A 324 -20.94 -12.66 11.46
N ASP A 325 -19.90 -13.37 11.87
CA ASP A 325 -19.39 -14.55 11.18
C ASP A 325 -19.85 -15.84 11.88
N TRP A 326 -19.69 -17.00 11.22
CA TRP A 326 -20.16 -18.28 11.77
C TRP A 326 -19.35 -18.72 13.00
N ASN A 327 -18.09 -18.31 13.13
CA ASN A 327 -17.27 -18.63 14.29
C ASN A 327 -17.69 -17.83 15.53
N GLU A 328 -17.91 -16.53 15.39
CA GLU A 328 -18.45 -15.65 16.42
C GLU A 328 -19.82 -16.16 16.90
N TYR A 329 -20.68 -16.60 15.97
CA TYR A 329 -21.97 -17.17 16.33
C TYR A 329 -21.84 -18.47 17.14
N LEU A 330 -20.99 -19.40 16.72
CA LEU A 330 -20.69 -20.63 17.47
C LEU A 330 -20.22 -20.34 18.90
N GLN A 331 -19.29 -19.39 19.05
CA GLN A 331 -18.76 -19.00 20.36
C GLN A 331 -19.86 -18.47 21.29
N LYS A 332 -20.78 -17.64 20.77
CA LYS A 332 -21.91 -17.10 21.53
C LYS A 332 -22.91 -18.18 21.95
N GLU A 333 -23.26 -19.09 21.05
CA GLU A 333 -24.15 -20.23 21.37
C GLU A 333 -23.54 -21.10 22.48
N LYS A 334 -22.22 -21.36 22.44
CA LYS A 334 -21.53 -22.13 23.50
C LYS A 334 -21.40 -21.38 24.83
N ALA A 335 -21.37 -20.05 24.81
CA ALA A 335 -21.34 -19.21 26.02
C ALA A 335 -22.69 -19.16 26.77
N GLY A 336 -23.76 -19.73 26.22
CA GLY A 336 -25.08 -19.78 26.87
C GLY A 336 -25.83 -18.44 26.86
N GLU A 337 -25.40 -17.48 26.04
CA GLU A 337 -26.19 -16.29 25.73
C GLU A 337 -27.46 -16.75 25.01
N LYS A 338 -28.63 -16.54 25.64
CA LYS A 338 -29.96 -17.06 25.21
C LYS A 338 -30.09 -17.24 23.70
N LYS A 339 -30.51 -18.43 23.25
CA LYS A 339 -30.92 -18.75 21.86
C LYS A 339 -31.54 -17.52 21.21
N MET A 340 -30.77 -16.89 20.32
CA MET A 340 -31.27 -15.86 19.44
C MET A 340 -32.30 -16.53 18.54
N PRO A 341 -33.46 -15.89 18.25
CA PRO A 341 -34.55 -16.57 17.59
C PRO A 341 -34.09 -17.18 16.28
N GLU A 342 -34.19 -18.51 16.19
CA GLU A 342 -34.22 -19.26 14.93
C GLU A 342 -35.49 -18.81 14.18
N GLU A 343 -35.45 -17.65 13.52
CA GLU A 343 -36.49 -17.36 12.53
C GLU A 343 -36.28 -18.26 11.33
N ASN A 344 -37.08 -19.32 11.32
CA ASN A 344 -37.25 -20.33 10.28
C ASN A 344 -36.87 -19.88 8.86
N SER A 345 -35.92 -20.63 8.32
CA SER A 345 -35.38 -20.67 6.96
C SER A 345 -36.38 -20.98 5.83
N HIS A 346 -37.67 -20.71 5.98
CA HIS A 346 -38.67 -20.94 4.93
C HIS A 346 -39.80 -19.91 4.97
N LYS A 347 -39.53 -18.70 4.48
CA LYS A 347 -40.55 -17.84 3.88
C LYS A 347 -39.97 -17.17 2.65
N GLU A 348 -40.69 -17.23 1.54
CA GLU A 348 -40.45 -16.40 0.36
C GLU A 348 -40.23 -14.96 0.82
N PHE A 349 -38.99 -14.49 0.76
CA PHE A 349 -38.67 -13.10 1.03
C PHE A 349 -39.14 -12.30 -0.19
N GLN A 350 -40.39 -11.83 -0.17
CA GLN A 350 -40.77 -10.72 -1.01
C GLN A 350 -40.02 -9.50 -0.50
N ALA A 351 -38.97 -9.11 -1.22
CA ALA A 351 -38.20 -7.91 -0.93
C ALA A 351 -39.17 -6.72 -0.77
N PRO A 352 -39.12 -5.97 0.34
CA PRO A 352 -39.79 -4.68 0.39
C PRO A 352 -39.16 -3.80 -0.68
N SER A 353 -40.00 -3.18 -1.50
CA SER A 353 -39.61 -2.24 -2.54
C SER A 353 -39.02 -0.99 -1.91
N VAL A 354 -37.73 -1.04 -1.58
CA VAL A 354 -36.93 0.14 -1.27
C VAL A 354 -36.14 0.44 -2.53
N SER A 355 -36.39 1.60 -3.14
CA SER A 355 -35.75 1.98 -4.39
C SER A 355 -34.25 2.19 -4.16
N LEU A 356 -33.43 1.86 -5.17
CA LEU A 356 -31.98 2.07 -5.18
C LEU A 356 -31.59 3.50 -4.75
N GLU A 357 -32.45 4.49 -4.97
CA GLU A 357 -32.23 5.89 -4.59
C GLU A 357 -32.31 6.16 -3.08
N GLU A 358 -33.09 5.39 -2.31
CA GLU A 358 -33.15 5.56 -0.85
C GLU A 358 -31.92 4.93 -0.15
N LEU A 359 -31.41 3.80 -0.67
CA LEU A 359 -30.14 3.21 -0.22
C LEU A 359 -28.92 4.08 -0.61
N TYR A 360 -28.99 4.75 -1.77
CA TYR A 360 -27.95 5.70 -2.21
C TYR A 360 -27.87 6.96 -1.34
N GLN A 361 -28.97 7.39 -0.70
CA GLN A 361 -28.97 8.60 0.12
C GLN A 361 -28.58 8.38 1.58
N SER A 362 -28.74 7.17 2.14
CA SER A 362 -28.26 6.88 3.50
C SER A 362 -26.77 6.51 3.57
N GLU A 363 -26.15 6.08 2.47
CA GLU A 363 -24.74 5.60 2.45
C GLU A 363 -23.72 6.56 1.84
N PHE A 364 -24.12 7.74 1.34
CA PHE A 364 -23.17 8.73 0.83
C PHE A 364 -22.32 9.41 1.93
N LEU A 365 -22.53 9.05 3.20
CA LEU A 365 -21.82 9.59 4.37
C LEU A 365 -20.76 8.65 4.97
N ALA A 366 -20.59 7.40 4.49
CA ALA A 366 -19.74 6.41 5.16
C ALA A 366 -18.52 5.89 4.35
N ASP A 367 -18.50 5.99 3.01
CA ASP A 367 -17.49 5.30 2.16
C ASP A 367 -16.40 6.20 1.53
N LYS A 368 -15.96 7.24 2.24
CA LYS A 368 -14.72 7.94 1.87
C LYS A 368 -13.83 8.09 3.10
N LEU A 369 -13.14 7.02 3.47
CA LEU A 369 -12.04 7.01 4.44
C LEU A 369 -11.32 5.64 4.40
N ASP A 370 -10.73 5.23 3.27
CA ASP A 370 -9.73 4.15 3.33
C ASP A 370 -8.83 4.02 2.09
N SER A 371 -8.00 5.04 1.82
CA SER A 371 -6.85 4.88 0.90
C SER A 371 -5.61 5.65 1.35
N THR A 372 -5.69 6.32 2.50
CA THR A 372 -4.63 7.15 3.07
C THR A 372 -4.01 6.54 4.34
N GLU A 373 -4.61 5.50 4.94
CA GLU A 373 -4.09 4.87 6.17
C GLU A 373 -3.08 3.74 5.90
N GLN A 374 -3.17 3.04 4.76
CA GLN A 374 -2.25 1.95 4.43
C GLN A 374 -0.82 2.42 4.08
N GLU A 375 -0.65 3.63 3.56
CA GLU A 375 0.68 4.20 3.28
C GLU A 375 1.37 4.75 4.55
N ASN A 376 0.61 5.32 5.50
CA ASN A 376 1.17 5.92 6.73
C ASN A 376 1.65 4.87 7.76
N LEU A 377 0.99 3.71 7.82
CA LEU A 377 1.40 2.59 8.67
C LEU A 377 2.67 1.88 8.18
N GLN A 378 3.03 2.01 6.89
CA GLN A 378 4.26 1.40 6.33
C GLN A 378 5.51 2.18 6.78
N GLU A 379 5.40 3.51 6.92
CA GLU A 379 6.51 4.36 7.32
C GLU A 379 6.76 4.37 8.84
N GLU A 380 5.72 4.22 9.66
CA GLU A 380 5.88 4.03 11.13
C GLU A 380 6.57 2.71 11.48
N ARG A 381 6.27 1.64 10.73
CA ARG A 381 6.92 0.33 10.89
C ARG A 381 8.38 0.28 10.47
N ASN A 382 8.80 1.18 9.58
CA ASN A 382 10.20 1.27 9.20
C ASN A 382 11.05 1.91 10.32
N LEU A 383 10.47 2.73 11.19
CA LEU A 383 11.18 3.37 12.32
C LEU A 383 11.50 2.39 13.45
N GLU A 384 10.59 1.47 13.79
CA GLU A 384 10.86 0.44 14.82
C GLU A 384 11.88 -0.61 14.35
N ARG A 385 11.87 -0.94 13.04
CA ARG A 385 12.79 -1.91 12.42
C ARG A 385 14.23 -1.43 12.25
N THR A 386 14.50 -0.14 12.43
CA THR A 386 15.85 0.46 12.28
C THR A 386 16.43 0.97 13.59
N ARG A 387 15.73 0.75 14.71
CA ARG A 387 16.18 1.21 16.02
C ARG A 387 17.32 0.31 16.50
N ASP A 388 18.46 0.93 16.74
CA ASP A 388 19.70 0.35 17.29
C ASP A 388 20.07 1.24 18.48
N SER A 389 19.54 0.88 19.64
CA SER A 389 19.48 1.70 20.85
C SER A 389 20.87 1.86 21.45
N ASP A 390 21.70 0.83 21.44
CA ASP A 390 23.08 0.89 21.93
C ASP A 390 24.14 1.19 20.84
N GLY A 391 23.75 1.13 19.56
CA GLY A 391 24.57 1.51 18.42
C GLY A 391 25.62 0.46 18.04
N ASP A 392 25.46 -0.80 18.43
CA ASP A 392 26.48 -1.81 18.23
C ASP A 392 26.52 -2.40 16.81
N GLY A 393 25.47 -2.17 16.02
CA GLY A 393 25.30 -2.70 14.67
C GLY A 393 24.22 -3.79 14.54
N LEU A 394 23.61 -4.23 15.63
CA LEU A 394 22.36 -4.99 15.67
C LEU A 394 21.18 -4.04 15.94
N THR A 395 19.96 -4.42 15.54
CA THR A 395 18.77 -3.65 15.89
C THR A 395 18.19 -4.14 17.22
N ASP A 396 17.47 -3.31 17.96
CA ASP A 396 16.83 -3.67 19.23
C ASP A 396 15.93 -4.92 19.09
N GLU A 397 15.34 -5.09 17.92
CA GLU A 397 14.51 -6.25 17.56
C GLU A 397 15.37 -7.51 17.40
N LEU A 398 16.52 -7.38 16.73
CA LEU A 398 17.46 -8.48 16.53
C LEU A 398 18.10 -8.90 17.86
N GLU A 399 18.50 -7.95 18.70
CA GLU A 399 19.07 -8.22 20.02
C GLU A 399 18.07 -8.96 20.93
N LYS A 400 16.81 -8.49 20.98
CA LYS A 400 15.73 -9.22 21.67
C LYS A 400 15.53 -10.63 21.14
N SER A 401 15.67 -10.82 19.83
CA SER A 401 15.46 -12.13 19.18
C SER A 401 16.59 -13.13 19.44
N ILE A 402 17.83 -12.65 19.62
CA ILE A 402 19.00 -13.50 19.95
C ILE A 402 19.24 -13.59 21.47
N GLY A 403 18.42 -12.91 22.27
CA GLY A 403 18.46 -12.93 23.73
C GLY A 403 19.48 -11.96 24.34
N THR A 404 20.10 -11.11 23.53
CA THR A 404 21.02 -10.07 23.98
C THR A 404 20.25 -8.82 24.45
N ASN A 405 20.93 -7.92 25.16
CA ASN A 405 20.30 -6.75 25.77
C ASN A 405 20.37 -5.54 24.82
N PRO A 406 19.23 -5.02 24.32
CA PRO A 406 19.16 -3.91 23.35
C PRO A 406 19.77 -2.57 23.76
N TYR A 407 20.24 -2.49 25.00
CA TYR A 407 20.79 -1.29 25.59
C TYR A 407 22.24 -1.51 26.06
N ASN A 408 22.85 -2.64 25.70
CA ASN A 408 24.18 -3.03 26.14
C ASN A 408 24.92 -3.79 25.03
N SER A 409 25.89 -3.11 24.44
CA SER A 409 26.58 -3.57 23.23
C SER A 409 27.45 -4.82 23.40
N ASP A 410 27.60 -5.34 24.61
CA ASP A 410 28.41 -6.50 24.97
C ASP A 410 27.66 -7.20 26.12
N THR A 411 26.74 -8.10 25.77
CA THR A 411 25.77 -8.65 26.71
C THR A 411 26.40 -9.57 27.74
N ASP A 412 27.43 -10.33 27.37
CA ASP A 412 28.11 -11.26 28.27
C ASP A 412 29.35 -10.67 28.97
N GLY A 413 29.79 -9.48 28.54
CA GLY A 413 30.81 -8.66 29.16
C GLY A 413 32.24 -9.15 28.92
N ASP A 414 32.48 -9.86 27.82
CA ASP A 414 33.78 -10.47 27.53
C ASP A 414 34.74 -9.57 26.74
N GLY A 415 34.26 -8.42 26.24
CA GLY A 415 35.00 -7.43 25.48
C GLY A 415 34.80 -7.47 23.96
N LEU A 416 34.00 -8.39 23.43
CA LEU A 416 33.48 -8.37 22.06
C LEU A 416 32.03 -7.87 22.07
N THR A 417 31.62 -7.15 21.02
CA THR A 417 30.21 -6.70 20.94
C THR A 417 29.31 -7.81 20.42
N ASP A 418 28.03 -7.80 20.80
CA ASP A 418 27.06 -8.80 20.36
C ASP A 418 27.03 -8.91 18.82
N SER A 419 27.13 -7.77 18.13
CA SER A 419 27.25 -7.71 16.66
C SER A 419 28.52 -8.35 16.10
N GLN A 420 29.65 -8.23 16.79
CA GLN A 420 30.94 -8.82 16.37
C GLN A 420 30.92 -10.32 16.53
N GLU A 421 30.34 -10.80 17.62
CA GLU A 421 30.20 -12.23 17.87
C GLU A 421 29.24 -12.87 16.89
N VAL A 422 28.10 -12.23 16.61
CA VAL A 422 27.20 -12.65 15.54
C VAL A 422 27.90 -12.65 14.17
N ALA A 423 28.74 -11.64 13.87
CA ALA A 423 29.48 -11.57 12.61
C ALA A 423 30.60 -12.62 12.49
N MET A 424 31.20 -13.01 13.62
CA MET A 424 32.23 -14.04 13.73
C MET A 424 31.64 -15.45 13.86
N GLY A 425 30.34 -15.55 14.12
CA GLY A 425 29.60 -16.78 14.33
C GLY A 425 29.71 -17.36 15.74
N THR A 426 30.15 -16.57 16.72
CA THR A 426 30.20 -16.97 18.13
C THR A 426 28.90 -16.59 18.86
N ASN A 427 28.74 -17.08 20.10
CA ASN A 427 27.51 -16.91 20.87
C ASN A 427 27.61 -15.65 21.75
N PRO A 428 26.81 -14.59 21.51
CA PRO A 428 26.89 -13.32 22.25
C PRO A 428 26.35 -13.36 23.70
N LEU A 429 26.04 -14.56 24.19
CA LEU A 429 25.59 -14.80 25.56
C LEU A 429 26.60 -15.64 26.35
N GLU A 430 27.74 -16.00 25.75
CA GLU A 430 28.75 -16.86 26.35
C GLU A 430 30.18 -16.35 26.10
N PRO A 431 30.95 -16.05 27.15
CA PRO A 431 32.26 -15.43 27.02
C PRO A 431 33.20 -16.20 26.07
N ASN A 432 33.66 -15.53 25.02
CA ASN A 432 34.52 -16.06 23.98
C ASN A 432 35.97 -16.18 24.47
N PRO A 433 36.58 -17.38 24.45
CA PRO A 433 37.96 -17.57 24.91
C PRO A 433 39.03 -16.86 24.06
N LEU A 434 38.67 -16.31 22.88
CA LEU A 434 39.56 -15.53 22.01
C LEU A 434 39.52 -14.01 22.28
N SER A 435 38.62 -13.51 23.13
CA SER A 435 38.46 -12.07 23.43
C SER A 435 39.74 -11.40 23.96
N LYS A 436 40.59 -12.17 24.65
CA LYS A 436 41.85 -11.69 25.25
C LYS A 436 42.95 -11.31 24.25
N GLU A 437 42.82 -11.63 22.96
CA GLU A 437 43.81 -11.22 21.95
C GLU A 437 43.50 -9.85 21.29
N LEU A 438 42.30 -9.27 21.50
CA LEU A 438 41.85 -8.06 20.80
C LEU A 438 41.81 -6.78 21.65
N THR A 439 41.97 -6.87 22.98
CA THR A 439 41.98 -5.69 23.86
C THR A 439 43.40 -5.36 24.33
N THR A 440 44.09 -4.49 23.59
CA THR A 440 45.19 -3.69 24.17
C THR A 440 44.73 -2.25 24.35
N ASP A 441 44.47 -1.89 25.61
CA ASP A 441 44.20 -0.53 26.10
C ASP A 441 45.25 0.49 25.65
N GLN A 442 44.81 1.59 25.03
CA GLN A 442 45.40 2.92 25.20
C GLN A 442 44.32 4.02 25.09
N PRO A 443 44.40 5.08 25.92
CA PRO A 443 43.49 6.22 25.88
C PRO A 443 43.93 7.23 24.82
N THR A 444 43.14 7.44 23.77
CA THR A 444 43.37 8.54 22.80
C THR A 444 42.06 9.21 22.38
N GLN A 445 42.13 10.53 22.16
CA GLN A 445 41.04 11.45 21.81
C GLN A 445 39.95 10.84 20.91
N SER A 446 38.69 11.12 21.22
CA SER A 446 37.54 10.74 20.39
C SER A 446 37.77 11.19 18.93
N PRO A 447 37.66 10.28 17.95
CA PRO A 447 37.93 10.60 16.54
C PRO A 447 36.98 11.67 16.02
N THR A 448 37.48 12.56 15.15
CA THR A 448 36.69 13.63 14.54
C THR A 448 35.72 13.09 13.48
N LEU A 449 34.65 13.85 13.17
CA LEU A 449 33.69 13.50 12.10
C LEU A 449 34.38 13.18 10.77
N SER A 450 35.40 13.96 10.41
CA SER A 450 36.16 13.74 9.17
C SER A 450 36.96 12.44 9.18
N GLU A 451 37.56 12.08 10.32
CA GLU A 451 38.30 10.83 10.50
C GLU A 451 37.36 9.62 10.44
N LEU A 452 36.17 9.72 11.03
CA LEU A 452 35.16 8.67 11.01
C LEU A 452 34.57 8.45 9.61
N ILE A 453 34.27 9.53 8.87
CA ILE A 453 33.84 9.45 7.47
C ILE A 453 34.95 8.79 6.62
N GLN A 454 36.21 9.18 6.84
CA GLN A 454 37.35 8.62 6.11
C GLN A 454 37.55 7.14 6.44
N ALA A 455 37.36 6.75 7.70
CA ALA A 455 37.40 5.36 8.16
C ALA A 455 36.16 4.54 7.75
N LYS A 456 35.10 5.20 7.25
CA LYS A 456 33.76 4.62 7.04
C LYS A 456 33.20 3.95 8.31
N ASP A 457 33.55 4.50 9.47
CA ASP A 457 33.12 4.00 10.76
C ASP A 457 31.67 4.46 11.03
N THR A 458 30.71 3.62 10.63
CA THR A 458 29.28 3.91 10.78
C THR A 458 28.86 3.97 12.24
N LYS A 459 29.52 3.23 13.14
CA LYS A 459 29.24 3.19 14.59
C LYS A 459 29.70 4.46 15.27
N GLY A 460 30.95 4.87 15.01
CA GLY A 460 31.47 6.14 15.49
C GLY A 460 30.64 7.33 15.00
N LEU A 461 30.17 7.30 13.75
CA LEU A 461 29.30 8.35 13.19
C LEU A 461 27.94 8.42 13.89
N SER A 462 27.30 7.28 14.12
CA SER A 462 26.03 7.21 14.86
C SER A 462 26.18 7.79 16.27
N LYS A 463 27.28 7.47 16.96
CA LYS A 463 27.59 8.00 18.29
C LYS A 463 27.78 9.52 18.30
N ILE A 464 28.59 10.06 17.38
CA ILE A 464 28.77 11.51 17.26
C ILE A 464 27.45 12.21 16.91
N MET A 465 26.63 11.58 16.07
CA MET A 465 25.31 12.09 15.71
C MET A 465 24.38 12.17 16.94
N LYS A 466 24.30 11.12 17.76
CA LYS A 466 23.55 11.13 19.03
C LYS A 466 24.04 12.23 19.98
N GLU A 467 25.36 12.49 20.02
CA GLU A 467 25.93 13.57 20.83
C GLU A 467 25.61 14.96 20.25
N GLY A 468 25.63 15.13 18.93
CA GLY A 468 25.32 16.37 18.21
C GLY A 468 23.86 16.82 18.31
N ILE A 469 22.92 15.90 18.62
CA ILE A 469 21.51 16.23 18.86
C ILE A 469 21.34 17.27 19.99
N LYS A 470 22.27 17.29 20.96
CA LYS A 470 22.29 18.28 22.05
C LYS A 470 22.34 19.73 21.55
N ASP A 471 22.99 19.96 20.41
CA ASP A 471 23.16 21.30 19.86
C ASP A 471 21.81 21.88 19.37
N TYR A 472 20.85 21.02 19.03
CA TYR A 472 19.50 21.42 18.58
C TYR A 472 18.55 21.81 19.72
N PHE A 473 18.98 21.76 20.99
CA PHE A 473 18.27 22.49 22.05
C PHE A 473 18.48 24.01 21.96
N ASN A 474 19.46 24.45 21.17
CA ASN A 474 19.59 25.85 20.81
C ASN A 474 18.58 26.20 19.70
N SER A 475 17.75 27.22 19.93
CA SER A 475 16.66 27.60 19.02
C SER A 475 17.14 27.96 17.61
N ASP A 476 18.33 28.55 17.47
CA ASP A 476 18.86 28.97 16.16
C ASP A 476 19.37 27.76 15.38
N GLN A 477 20.06 26.83 16.06
CA GLN A 477 20.48 25.57 15.43
C GLN A 477 19.28 24.69 15.06
N TYR A 478 18.27 24.64 15.92
CA TYR A 478 17.01 23.96 15.62
C TYR A 478 16.32 24.55 14.39
N LYS A 479 16.25 25.89 14.31
CA LYS A 479 15.69 26.58 13.15
C LYS A 479 16.47 26.28 11.87
N ASN A 480 17.81 26.35 11.90
CA ASN A 480 18.67 25.98 10.77
C ASN A 480 18.43 24.53 10.33
N TYR A 481 18.21 23.63 11.28
CA TYR A 481 17.87 22.24 11.00
C TYR A 481 16.51 22.10 10.30
N LEU A 482 15.47 22.77 10.78
CA LEU A 482 14.16 22.78 10.12
C LEU A 482 14.22 23.42 8.72
N GLU A 483 15.03 24.46 8.54
CA GLU A 483 15.28 25.05 7.22
C GLU A 483 15.93 24.02 6.27
N ALA A 484 16.85 23.20 6.75
CA ALA A 484 17.42 22.13 5.93
C ALA A 484 16.39 21.04 5.59
N ILE A 485 15.52 20.63 6.53
CA ILE A 485 14.43 19.70 6.23
C ILE A 485 13.53 20.24 5.12
N SER A 486 13.19 21.53 5.15
CA SER A 486 12.35 22.15 4.12
C SER A 486 12.95 22.09 2.72
N LYS A 487 14.28 22.02 2.60
CA LYS A 487 15.00 21.89 1.32
C LYS A 487 15.22 20.42 0.92
N LEU A 488 15.26 19.53 1.91
CA LEU A 488 15.56 18.10 1.78
C LEU A 488 14.42 17.20 2.30
N PRO A 489 13.15 17.41 1.90
CA PRO A 489 12.02 16.69 2.49
C PRO A 489 12.08 15.17 2.28
N SER A 490 12.77 14.69 1.24
CA SER A 490 12.92 13.26 0.93
C SER A 490 14.03 12.54 1.71
N TYR A 491 14.74 13.22 2.61
CA TYR A 491 15.83 12.63 3.41
C TYR A 491 15.42 12.52 4.88
N SER A 492 15.76 11.38 5.51
CA SER A 492 15.55 11.12 6.94
C SER A 492 16.24 12.17 7.82
N ALA A 493 15.71 12.43 9.02
CA ALA A 493 16.31 13.30 10.03
C ALA A 493 17.82 13.09 10.22
N ASN A 494 18.27 11.84 10.36
CA ASN A 494 19.68 11.49 10.51
C ASN A 494 20.53 11.92 9.31
N ASN A 495 20.06 11.68 8.09
CA ASN A 495 20.78 12.14 6.89
C ASN A 495 20.80 13.67 6.77
N VAL A 496 19.74 14.38 7.18
CA VAL A 496 19.74 15.86 7.19
C VAL A 496 20.77 16.39 8.19
N MET A 497 20.81 15.83 9.40
CA MET A 497 21.80 16.19 10.42
C MET A 497 23.23 15.89 9.94
N LEU A 498 23.46 14.71 9.36
CA LEU A 498 24.77 14.34 8.82
C LEU A 498 25.20 15.27 7.67
N LEU A 499 24.28 15.68 6.80
CA LEU A 499 24.56 16.63 5.72
C LEU A 499 24.92 18.01 6.28
N LEU A 500 24.17 18.52 7.26
CA LEU A 500 24.44 19.80 7.91
C LEU A 500 25.80 19.83 8.62
N SER A 501 26.18 18.71 9.26
CA SER A 501 27.49 18.60 9.92
C SER A 501 28.67 18.66 8.94
N GLN A 502 28.44 18.37 7.65
CA GLN A 502 29.44 18.44 6.58
C GLN A 502 29.35 19.74 5.76
N ASN A 503 28.15 20.33 5.66
CA ASN A 503 27.87 21.57 4.94
C ASN A 503 26.64 22.27 5.53
N SER A 504 26.84 23.39 6.23
CA SER A 504 25.75 24.18 6.83
C SER A 504 24.80 24.78 5.79
N GLU A 505 25.28 25.00 4.56
CA GLU A 505 24.51 25.61 3.47
C GLU A 505 23.91 24.58 2.51
N VAL A 506 23.77 23.33 2.96
CA VAL A 506 23.19 22.26 2.13
C VAL A 506 21.77 22.62 1.71
N SER A 507 21.44 22.36 0.45
CA SER A 507 20.13 22.71 -0.12
C SER A 507 19.54 21.56 -0.90
N MET A 508 20.11 21.22 -2.05
CA MET A 508 19.65 20.12 -2.89
C MET A 508 20.79 19.15 -3.11
N VAL A 509 20.63 17.91 -2.64
CA VAL A 509 21.65 16.88 -2.78
C VAL A 509 21.17 15.72 -3.65
N ALA A 510 22.07 15.22 -4.48
CA ALA A 510 21.85 14.02 -5.28
C ALA A 510 23.17 13.28 -5.53
N SER A 511 23.08 12.01 -5.94
CA SER A 511 24.26 11.24 -6.34
C SER A 511 24.85 11.81 -7.64
N PHE A 512 26.15 11.56 -7.87
CA PHE A 512 26.83 12.00 -9.09
C PHE A 512 26.09 11.61 -10.37
N LYS A 513 25.58 10.36 -10.43
CA LYS A 513 24.82 9.85 -11.58
C LYS A 513 23.48 10.56 -11.74
N LYS A 514 22.75 10.77 -10.63
CA LYS A 514 21.44 11.43 -10.65
C LYS A 514 21.54 12.88 -11.14
N TRP A 515 22.61 13.59 -10.75
CA TRP A 515 22.91 14.92 -11.32
C TRP A 515 23.04 14.89 -12.85
N GLN A 516 23.68 13.87 -13.40
CA GLN A 516 23.86 13.73 -14.85
C GLN A 516 22.59 13.30 -15.57
N SER A 517 21.90 12.27 -15.07
CA SER A 517 20.75 11.67 -15.74
C SER A 517 19.47 12.50 -15.62
N ASP A 518 19.16 12.97 -14.42
CA ASP A 518 17.84 13.53 -14.11
C ASP A 518 17.85 15.06 -14.21
N PHE A 519 19.01 15.68 -14.00
CA PHE A 519 19.14 17.15 -13.92
C PHE A 519 20.02 17.74 -15.02
N GLU A 520 20.66 16.92 -15.87
CA GLU A 520 21.58 17.38 -16.92
C GLU A 520 22.71 18.28 -16.38
N ARG A 521 23.22 17.94 -15.19
CA ARG A 521 24.30 18.63 -14.47
C ARG A 521 25.47 17.68 -14.19
N SER A 522 26.64 18.26 -13.99
CA SER A 522 27.88 17.56 -13.69
C SER A 522 28.53 18.14 -12.44
N VAL A 523 29.15 17.31 -11.61
CA VAL A 523 29.89 17.79 -10.44
C VAL A 523 31.16 18.50 -10.93
N LYS A 524 31.42 19.71 -10.40
CA LYS A 524 32.61 20.50 -10.72
C LYS A 524 33.87 19.73 -10.32
N LYS A 525 34.90 19.82 -11.14
CA LYS A 525 36.18 19.13 -10.88
C LYS A 525 36.77 19.58 -9.53
N GLY A 526 37.18 18.62 -8.70
CA GLY A 526 37.82 18.87 -7.40
C GLY A 526 36.87 19.06 -6.21
N GLN A 527 35.55 19.01 -6.43
CA GLN A 527 34.57 19.07 -5.33
C GLN A 527 34.60 17.78 -4.50
N LYS A 528 34.49 17.92 -3.17
CA LYS A 528 34.44 16.80 -2.24
C LYS A 528 33.01 16.30 -2.08
N ALA A 529 32.82 14.99 -2.02
CA ALA A 529 31.50 14.41 -1.76
C ALA A 529 31.05 14.68 -0.31
N LEU A 530 29.75 14.88 -0.16
CA LEU A 530 29.04 14.76 1.12
C LEU A 530 28.60 13.30 1.28
N TRP A 531 28.44 12.83 2.51
CA TRP A 531 28.10 11.45 2.81
C TRP A 531 26.74 11.33 3.48
N ILE A 532 26.00 10.31 3.07
CA ILE A 532 24.72 9.92 3.68
C ILE A 532 24.71 8.42 3.94
N PHE A 533 23.89 7.98 4.88
CA PHE A 533 23.55 6.57 5.05
C PHE A 533 22.56 6.14 3.97
N ALA A 534 22.90 5.08 3.25
CA ALA A 534 21.99 4.39 2.34
C ALA A 534 21.87 2.91 2.73
N PRO A 535 20.66 2.35 2.68
CA PRO A 535 20.46 0.93 2.91
C PRO A 535 21.13 0.12 1.79
N TYR A 536 21.68 -1.03 2.14
CA TYR A 536 22.14 -2.03 1.19
C TYR A 536 21.85 -3.42 1.70
N GLU A 537 21.53 -4.32 0.78
CA GLU A 537 21.35 -5.73 1.12
C GLU A 537 22.72 -6.40 1.26
N PHE A 538 22.93 -7.15 2.33
CA PHE A 538 24.09 -8.03 2.51
C PHE A 538 23.63 -9.44 2.80
N LYS A 539 24.47 -10.42 2.47
CA LYS A 539 24.17 -11.84 2.68
C LYS A 539 24.45 -12.24 4.12
N LEU A 540 23.47 -12.81 4.80
CA LEU A 540 23.59 -13.28 6.18
C LEU A 540 24.43 -14.55 6.25
N ARG A 541 25.15 -14.75 7.36
CA ARG A 541 25.95 -15.93 7.66
C ARG A 541 25.48 -16.60 8.94
N ASP A 542 25.73 -17.90 9.06
CA ASP A 542 25.46 -18.69 10.25
C ASP A 542 26.65 -18.69 11.22
N ASN A 543 26.46 -19.34 12.37
CA ASN A 543 27.47 -19.41 13.43
C ASN A 543 28.75 -20.18 13.01
N ASN A 544 28.74 -20.84 11.85
CA ASN A 544 29.89 -21.52 11.28
C ASN A 544 30.55 -20.72 10.14
N GLY A 545 30.11 -19.48 9.91
CA GLY A 545 30.62 -18.58 8.87
C GLY A 545 30.13 -18.90 7.45
N GLN A 546 29.17 -19.81 7.28
CA GLN A 546 28.58 -20.14 5.97
C GLN A 546 27.40 -19.22 5.67
N TYR A 547 27.12 -18.95 4.39
CA TYR A 547 25.97 -18.14 4.01
C TYR A 547 24.68 -18.84 4.45
N LYS A 548 23.83 -18.13 5.21
CA LYS A 548 22.51 -18.63 5.56
C LYS A 548 21.69 -18.74 4.29
N VAL A 549 21.10 -19.91 4.09
CA VAL A 549 20.31 -20.22 2.90
C VAL A 549 18.87 -20.42 3.34
N ASN A 550 17.95 -19.67 2.73
CA ASN A 550 16.53 -19.80 2.96
C ASN A 550 16.01 -21.09 2.32
N GLU A 551 14.74 -21.41 2.59
CA GLU A 551 14.12 -22.67 2.17
C GLU A 551 14.04 -22.85 0.64
N ASN A 552 14.32 -21.81 -0.14
CA ASN A 552 14.36 -21.85 -1.61
C ASN A 552 15.77 -22.14 -2.17
N GLY A 553 16.77 -22.37 -1.31
CA GLY A 553 18.16 -22.50 -1.74
C GLY A 553 18.84 -21.17 -2.02
N GLU A 554 18.20 -20.03 -1.70
CA GLU A 554 18.74 -18.69 -1.91
C GLU A 554 19.39 -18.14 -0.64
N ILE A 555 20.47 -17.37 -0.81
CA ILE A 555 21.18 -16.79 0.33
C ILE A 555 20.30 -15.71 0.99
N GLU A 556 20.03 -15.87 2.29
CA GLU A 556 19.32 -14.89 3.12
C GLU A 556 20.05 -13.55 3.12
N LYS A 557 19.27 -12.46 3.11
CA LYS A 557 19.81 -11.11 3.02
C LYS A 557 19.31 -10.25 4.18
N GLY A 558 20.23 -9.56 4.85
CA GLY A 558 19.95 -8.48 5.80
C GLY A 558 20.07 -7.11 5.14
N ILE A 559 19.51 -6.08 5.78
CA ILE A 559 19.69 -4.68 5.37
C ILE A 559 20.71 -4.06 6.31
N GLY A 560 21.86 -3.68 5.75
CA GLY A 560 22.86 -2.87 6.43
C GLY A 560 22.79 -1.44 5.92
N PHE A 561 23.41 -0.52 6.64
CA PHE A 561 23.61 0.84 6.16
C PHE A 561 25.06 1.05 5.78
N LYS A 562 25.28 1.70 4.65
CA LYS A 562 26.62 2.10 4.22
C LYS A 562 26.61 3.57 3.84
N LEU A 563 27.77 4.19 3.97
CA LEU A 563 27.97 5.54 3.49
C LEU A 563 28.05 5.56 1.96
N VAL A 564 27.24 6.41 1.34
CA VAL A 564 27.28 6.68 -0.10
C VAL A 564 27.54 8.16 -0.37
N PRO A 565 28.29 8.48 -1.44
CA PRO A 565 28.62 9.85 -1.76
C PRO A 565 27.47 10.55 -2.51
N VAL A 566 27.16 11.76 -2.08
CA VAL A 566 26.25 12.71 -2.73
C VAL A 566 26.93 14.07 -2.88
N PHE A 567 26.34 14.94 -3.69
CA PHE A 567 26.85 16.27 -3.95
C PHE A 567 25.71 17.28 -3.88
N ASP A 568 25.99 18.42 -3.26
CA ASP A 568 25.06 19.55 -3.25
C ASP A 568 25.04 20.26 -4.62
N VAL A 569 23.91 20.87 -4.98
CA VAL A 569 23.74 21.66 -6.21
C VAL A 569 24.86 22.68 -6.41
N SER A 570 25.32 23.35 -5.35
CA SER A 570 26.39 24.36 -5.41
C SER A 570 27.70 23.79 -5.95
N GLN A 571 27.91 22.48 -5.77
CA GLN A 571 29.07 21.72 -6.24
C GLN A 571 28.94 21.26 -7.70
N THR A 572 27.82 21.56 -8.36
CA THR A 572 27.53 21.14 -9.74
C THR A 572 27.50 22.31 -10.72
N GLN A 573 27.68 22.01 -12.00
CA GLN A 573 27.55 22.90 -13.14
C GLN A 573 26.75 22.21 -14.26
N GLY A 574 25.96 22.96 -15.01
CA GLY A 574 25.14 22.42 -16.09
C GLY A 574 23.85 23.20 -16.22
N LYS A 575 22.81 22.56 -16.76
CA LYS A 575 21.49 23.15 -16.96
C LYS A 575 20.97 23.73 -15.65
N GLU A 576 20.39 24.93 -15.69
CA GLU A 576 19.76 25.52 -14.51
C GLU A 576 18.78 24.51 -13.91
N ILE A 577 18.85 24.37 -12.59
CA ILE A 577 17.91 23.48 -11.92
C ILE A 577 16.52 24.03 -12.21
N PRO A 578 15.60 23.22 -12.76
CA PRO A 578 14.23 23.65 -12.93
C PRO A 578 13.75 24.19 -11.60
N GLN A 579 13.40 25.47 -11.54
CA GLN A 579 12.68 26.01 -10.40
C GLN A 579 11.48 25.10 -10.16
N ALA A 580 11.15 24.85 -8.89
CA ALA A 580 10.02 24.01 -8.54
C ALA A 580 8.84 24.39 -9.43
N VAL A 581 8.15 23.39 -9.99
CA VAL A 581 7.02 23.61 -10.92
C VAL A 581 5.96 24.53 -10.29
N TYR A 582 6.03 24.74 -8.99
CA TYR A 582 5.16 25.56 -8.15
C TYR A 582 5.83 26.86 -7.71
N GLU A 583 6.52 27.60 -8.57
CA GLU A 583 6.84 29.00 -8.21
C GLU A 583 5.54 29.74 -7.87
N LEU A 584 5.26 29.83 -6.57
CA LEU A 584 4.17 30.62 -6.02
C LEU A 584 4.51 32.10 -6.15
N THR A 585 5.73 32.43 -6.55
CA THR A 585 6.21 33.78 -6.88
C THR A 585 6.75 33.78 -8.30
N ASP A 586 6.03 34.37 -9.27
CA ASP A 586 6.63 34.71 -10.56
C ASP A 586 7.52 35.97 -10.40
N GLU A 587 8.58 36.10 -11.20
CA GLU A 587 9.37 37.34 -11.28
C GLU A 587 8.45 38.57 -11.48
N GLY A 588 8.37 39.44 -10.47
CA GLY A 588 7.53 40.64 -10.49
C GLY A 588 6.07 40.47 -10.05
N LYS A 589 5.63 39.30 -9.56
CA LYS A 589 4.28 39.09 -9.01
C LYS A 589 4.28 38.76 -7.50
N SER A 590 3.14 39.01 -6.86
CA SER A 590 2.88 38.64 -5.46
C SER A 590 2.66 37.13 -5.31
N PHE A 591 3.10 36.56 -4.19
CA PHE A 591 2.92 35.15 -3.82
C PHE A 591 1.47 34.64 -4.02
N ASP A 592 1.29 33.49 -4.68
CA ASP A 592 0.01 32.86 -4.99
C ASP A 592 -0.54 32.03 -3.82
N TYR A 593 -0.98 32.76 -2.79
CA TYR A 593 -1.64 32.16 -1.63
C TYR A 593 -2.94 31.42 -1.98
N GLU A 594 -3.58 31.73 -3.12
CA GLU A 594 -4.87 31.13 -3.48
C GLU A 594 -4.69 29.70 -3.99
N THR A 595 -3.72 29.49 -4.88
CA THR A 595 -3.40 28.13 -5.37
C THR A 595 -2.93 27.23 -4.23
N LEU A 596 -2.07 27.75 -3.35
CA LEU A 596 -1.62 27.00 -2.17
C LEU A 596 -2.78 26.71 -1.20
N TYR A 597 -3.66 27.67 -0.94
CA TYR A 597 -4.88 27.43 -0.15
C TYR A 597 -5.74 26.31 -0.75
N ARG A 598 -5.95 26.29 -2.07
CA ARG A 598 -6.76 25.26 -2.74
C ARG A 598 -6.12 23.88 -2.62
N ALA A 599 -4.79 23.79 -2.71
CA ALA A 599 -4.06 22.55 -2.50
C ALA A 599 -4.22 22.05 -1.05
N LEU A 600 -3.95 22.91 -0.06
CA LEU A 600 -4.11 22.60 1.36
C LEU A 600 -5.54 22.19 1.71
N LYS A 601 -6.54 22.92 1.19
CA LYS A 601 -7.95 22.57 1.37
C LYS A 601 -8.26 21.19 0.76
N SER A 602 -7.74 20.89 -0.42
CA SER A 602 -7.92 19.57 -1.03
C SER A 602 -7.24 18.46 -0.24
N VAL A 603 -6.10 18.70 0.41
CA VAL A 603 -5.47 17.73 1.31
C VAL A 603 -6.34 17.54 2.55
N SER A 604 -6.81 18.62 3.17
CA SER A 604 -7.75 18.57 4.30
C SER A 604 -9.03 17.78 3.97
N ASP A 605 -9.58 17.95 2.76
CA ASP A 605 -10.76 17.22 2.27
C ASP A 605 -10.49 15.73 2.01
N ASP A 606 -9.31 15.38 1.51
CA ASP A 606 -8.89 13.99 1.36
C ASP A 606 -8.74 13.31 2.72
N ASN A 607 -8.21 14.03 3.71
CA ASN A 607 -8.07 13.60 5.11
C ASN A 607 -9.39 13.64 5.92
N LYS A 608 -10.51 14.07 5.31
CA LYS A 608 -11.82 14.27 5.97
C LYS A 608 -11.79 15.17 7.20
N VAL A 609 -10.91 16.15 7.19
CA VAL A 609 -10.89 17.21 8.19
C VAL A 609 -11.59 18.41 7.58
N ALA A 610 -12.78 18.75 8.10
CA ALA A 610 -13.51 19.91 7.60
C ALA A 610 -12.75 21.18 7.98
N MET A 611 -12.75 22.17 7.08
CA MET A 611 -12.07 23.46 7.31
C MET A 611 -13.03 24.59 7.04
N HIS A 612 -13.23 25.46 8.03
CA HIS A 612 -14.12 26.60 7.95
C HIS A 612 -13.55 27.85 8.62
N PHE A 613 -14.07 29.00 8.19
CA PHE A 613 -13.73 30.29 8.77
C PHE A 613 -14.79 30.72 9.78
N GLN A 614 -14.37 31.20 10.94
CA GLN A 614 -15.27 31.73 11.97
C GLN A 614 -14.66 32.92 12.72
N GLU A 615 -15.49 33.63 13.48
CA GLU A 615 -15.00 34.58 14.46
C GLU A 615 -14.42 33.82 15.66
N ILE A 616 -13.26 34.28 16.15
CA ILE A 616 -12.55 33.66 17.28
C ILE A 616 -12.12 34.79 18.23
N ASP A 617 -12.77 34.84 19.40
CA ASP A 617 -12.58 35.88 20.40
C ASP A 617 -11.39 35.60 21.34
N SER A 618 -10.86 34.37 21.34
CA SER A 618 -9.88 33.87 22.31
C SER A 618 -8.42 34.30 22.07
N GLY A 619 -8.15 35.31 21.25
CA GLY A 619 -6.79 35.67 20.83
C GLY A 619 -6.10 34.63 19.92
N ALA A 620 -6.64 33.41 19.84
CA ALA A 620 -6.20 32.36 18.94
C ALA A 620 -6.48 32.72 17.48
N ARG A 621 -5.62 32.22 16.58
CA ARG A 621 -5.69 32.45 15.14
C ARG A 621 -6.41 31.31 14.41
N GLY A 622 -6.45 30.13 15.01
CA GLY A 622 -7.16 28.94 14.57
C GLY A 622 -7.13 27.90 15.70
N PHE A 623 -7.83 26.79 15.49
CA PHE A 623 -7.68 25.58 16.29
C PHE A 623 -8.18 24.37 15.52
N TYR A 624 -7.55 23.22 15.76
CA TYR A 624 -8.10 21.90 15.43
C TYR A 624 -8.93 21.35 16.60
N ASN A 625 -10.19 21.02 16.34
CA ASN A 625 -11.07 20.37 17.29
C ASN A 625 -11.05 18.85 17.09
N ARG A 626 -10.48 18.13 18.07
CA ARG A 626 -10.40 16.66 18.07
C ARG A 626 -11.74 15.96 18.18
N GLU A 627 -12.73 16.57 18.85
CA GLU A 627 -14.03 15.94 19.07
C GLU A 627 -14.86 15.94 17.79
N THR A 628 -14.84 17.04 17.05
CA THR A 628 -15.59 17.18 15.80
C THR A 628 -14.78 16.82 14.56
N ASN A 629 -13.45 16.69 14.69
CA ASN A 629 -12.49 16.50 13.60
C ASN A 629 -12.50 17.65 12.58
N GLU A 630 -12.42 18.89 13.06
CA GLU A 630 -12.55 20.10 12.24
C GLU A 630 -11.46 21.13 12.54
N ILE A 631 -11.06 21.87 11.51
CA ILE A 631 -10.14 23.02 11.60
C ILE A 631 -10.94 24.31 11.49
N ALA A 632 -10.92 25.11 12.55
CA ALA A 632 -11.51 26.44 12.58
C ALA A 632 -10.42 27.50 12.39
N ILE A 633 -10.60 28.39 11.41
CA ILE A 633 -9.66 29.48 11.10
C ILE A 633 -10.31 30.84 11.38
N LYS A 634 -9.56 31.75 12.02
CA LYS A 634 -10.04 33.10 12.32
C LYS A 634 -10.25 33.93 11.03
N ARG A 635 -11.39 34.62 10.93
CA ARG A 635 -11.67 35.57 9.84
C ARG A 635 -10.79 36.82 9.92
N GLY A 636 -10.52 37.42 8.76
CA GLY A 636 -9.87 38.73 8.66
C GLY A 636 -8.34 38.76 8.83
N MET A 637 -7.68 37.60 8.88
CA MET A 637 -6.21 37.53 8.90
C MET A 637 -5.59 37.85 7.53
N THR A 638 -4.30 38.20 7.52
CA THR A 638 -3.55 38.34 6.26
C THR A 638 -3.46 36.99 5.54
N LYS A 639 -3.25 36.99 4.22
CA LYS A 639 -3.14 35.75 3.42
C LYS A 639 -2.01 34.84 3.93
N ALA A 640 -0.83 35.42 4.17
CA ALA A 640 0.32 34.70 4.73
C ALA A 640 0.00 34.09 6.10
N GLN A 641 -0.57 34.87 7.02
CA GLN A 641 -0.94 34.36 8.34
C GLN A 641 -2.01 33.28 8.26
N THR A 642 -2.97 33.42 7.34
CA THR A 642 -4.03 32.42 7.13
C THR A 642 -3.44 31.08 6.69
N ILE A 643 -2.51 31.07 5.73
CA ILE A 643 -1.84 29.84 5.30
C ILE A 643 -1.00 29.24 6.42
N LYS A 644 -0.20 30.06 7.12
CA LYS A 644 0.60 29.60 8.28
C LYS A 644 -0.28 28.92 9.33
N THR A 645 -1.40 29.55 9.68
CA THR A 645 -2.36 28.97 10.63
C THR A 645 -2.98 27.68 10.10
N ILE A 646 -3.38 27.62 8.81
CA ILE A 646 -3.93 26.39 8.22
C ILE A 646 -2.94 25.24 8.32
N ILE A 647 -1.68 25.45 7.95
CA ILE A 647 -0.65 24.41 8.00
C ILE A 647 -0.42 23.96 9.47
N HIS A 648 -0.41 24.90 10.43
CA HIS A 648 -0.29 24.60 11.86
C HIS A 648 -1.44 23.72 12.36
N GLU A 649 -2.69 24.08 12.05
CA GLU A 649 -3.84 23.28 12.46
C GLU A 649 -3.93 21.93 11.72
N MET A 650 -3.47 21.86 10.47
CA MET A 650 -3.34 20.61 9.74
C MET A 650 -2.31 19.69 10.41
N ALA A 651 -1.16 20.22 10.84
CA ALA A 651 -0.18 19.45 11.60
C ALA A 651 -0.78 18.92 12.92
N HIS A 652 -1.61 19.70 13.61
CA HIS A 652 -2.37 19.16 14.75
C HIS A 652 -3.36 18.06 14.37
N SER A 653 -4.04 18.18 13.24
CA SER A 653 -4.97 17.16 12.77
C SER A 653 -4.29 15.86 12.37
N GLU A 654 -3.08 15.93 11.80
CA GLU A 654 -2.33 14.74 11.40
C GLU A 654 -1.63 14.09 12.59
N LEU A 655 -1.04 14.86 13.52
CA LEU A 655 -0.25 14.31 14.64
C LEU A 655 -1.04 14.05 15.93
N HIS A 656 -2.16 14.73 16.15
CA HIS A 656 -2.83 14.78 17.46
C HIS A 656 -4.32 14.44 17.43
N ASN A 657 -4.78 13.73 16.41
CA ASN A 657 -6.15 13.23 16.32
C ASN A 657 -6.43 12.08 17.32
N ASN A 658 -7.71 11.73 17.46
CA ASN A 658 -8.13 10.70 18.42
C ASN A 658 -7.56 9.31 18.12
N LYS A 659 -7.29 8.98 16.85
CA LYS A 659 -6.72 7.68 16.47
C LYS A 659 -5.30 7.54 17.02
N ILE A 660 -4.44 8.52 16.73
CA ILE A 660 -3.04 8.52 17.21
C ILE A 660 -2.98 8.61 18.74
N VAL A 661 -3.85 9.41 19.34
CA VAL A 661 -3.92 9.53 20.80
C VAL A 661 -4.36 8.22 21.47
N ALA A 662 -5.28 7.48 20.84
CA ALA A 662 -5.72 6.17 21.32
C ALA A 662 -4.64 5.09 21.14
N GLU A 663 -3.86 5.15 20.06
CA GLU A 663 -2.78 4.21 19.73
C GLU A 663 -1.51 4.44 20.58
N ALA A 664 -1.13 5.70 20.83
CA ALA A 664 0.09 6.05 21.59
C ALA A 664 -0.11 6.11 23.12
N GLY A 665 -1.37 6.15 23.59
CA GLY A 665 -1.74 6.45 24.98
C GLY A 665 -1.51 7.92 25.32
N GLU A 666 -2.44 8.58 26.03
CA GLU A 666 -2.30 10.00 26.39
C GLU A 666 -1.10 10.25 27.33
N LYS A 667 0.08 10.55 26.75
CA LYS A 667 1.29 10.94 27.49
C LYS A 667 2.00 12.19 26.97
N LEU A 668 1.64 12.72 25.79
CA LEU A 668 2.28 13.92 25.24
C LEU A 668 1.80 15.19 25.95
N THR A 669 2.74 15.97 26.48
CA THR A 669 2.45 17.28 27.06
C THR A 669 1.94 18.24 25.98
N ARG A 670 1.15 19.26 26.40
CA ARG A 670 0.72 20.31 25.46
C ARG A 670 1.91 20.98 24.77
N SER A 671 2.99 21.24 25.50
CA SER A 671 4.22 21.82 24.94
C SER A 671 4.86 20.97 23.84
N THR A 672 4.89 19.65 23.99
CA THR A 672 5.42 18.75 22.95
C THR A 672 4.57 18.80 21.69
N LYS A 673 3.23 18.79 21.85
CA LYS A 673 2.29 18.86 20.72
C LYS A 673 2.42 20.17 19.94
N GLU A 674 2.53 21.29 20.65
CA GLU A 674 2.75 22.60 20.01
C GLU A 674 4.12 22.65 19.31
N LEU A 675 5.18 22.10 19.91
CA LEU A 675 6.50 22.02 19.28
C LEU A 675 6.46 21.26 17.95
N GLN A 676 5.84 20.08 17.93
CA GLN A 676 5.73 19.28 16.72
C GLN A 676 4.94 20.03 15.64
N ALA A 677 3.76 20.56 15.98
CA ALA A 677 2.91 21.28 15.04
C ALA A 677 3.58 22.56 14.50
N GLU A 678 4.22 23.34 15.37
CA GLU A 678 4.94 24.55 15.01
C GLU A 678 6.15 24.25 14.11
N SER A 679 6.87 23.16 14.39
CA SER A 679 8.02 22.72 13.59
C SER A 679 7.60 22.25 12.20
N VAL A 680 6.54 21.45 12.10
CA VAL A 680 5.97 21.03 10.80
C VAL A 680 5.48 22.26 10.03
N ALA A 681 4.76 23.17 10.69
CA ALA A 681 4.27 24.39 10.06
C ALA A 681 5.41 25.26 9.53
N PHE A 682 6.51 25.38 10.29
CA PHE A 682 7.72 26.06 9.85
C PHE A 682 8.31 25.41 8.60
N VAL A 683 8.54 24.09 8.61
CA VAL A 683 9.17 23.36 7.51
C VAL A 683 8.35 23.49 6.23
N VAL A 684 7.04 23.25 6.30
CA VAL A 684 6.15 23.29 5.14
C VAL A 684 5.98 24.72 4.62
N SER A 685 5.86 25.71 5.52
CA SER A 685 5.79 27.12 5.11
C SER A 685 7.07 27.57 4.41
N ASN A 686 8.23 27.18 4.95
CA ASN A 686 9.54 27.52 4.39
C ASN A 686 9.78 26.83 3.03
N HIS A 687 9.33 25.57 2.89
CA HIS A 687 9.41 24.82 1.63
C HIS A 687 8.69 25.55 0.48
N TYR A 688 7.53 26.13 0.76
CA TYR A 688 6.75 26.90 -0.21
C TYR A 688 7.16 28.36 -0.33
N GLY A 689 8.18 28.84 0.42
CA GLY A 689 8.69 30.21 0.33
C GLY A 689 7.86 31.26 1.08
N ILE A 690 7.08 30.85 2.09
CA ILE A 690 6.37 31.77 2.99
C ILE A 690 7.35 32.29 4.05
N ASP A 691 7.25 33.57 4.40
CA ASP A 691 8.05 34.16 5.47
C ASP A 691 7.78 33.50 6.83
N THR A 692 8.82 32.84 7.36
CA THR A 692 8.84 32.13 8.64
C THR A 692 9.66 32.86 9.72
N SER A 693 10.04 34.12 9.50
CA SER A 693 10.86 34.90 10.44
C SER A 693 10.24 35.05 11.84
N GLU A 694 8.90 35.06 11.93
CA GLU A 694 8.16 35.18 13.20
C GLU A 694 8.16 33.92 14.08
N TYR A 695 8.53 32.75 13.55
CA TYR A 695 8.60 31.51 14.34
C TYR A 695 9.79 31.53 15.31
N SER A 696 9.58 31.09 16.54
CA SER A 696 10.60 31.05 17.59
C SER A 696 10.44 29.86 18.52
N PHE A 697 11.53 29.11 18.70
CA PHE A 697 11.57 27.89 19.51
C PHE A 697 12.32 28.08 20.84
N ALA A 698 12.29 29.29 21.40
CA ALA A 698 13.09 29.65 22.59
C ALA A 698 12.82 28.77 23.83
N TYR A 699 11.67 28.09 23.88
CA TYR A 699 11.31 27.18 24.97
C TYR A 699 12.09 25.85 24.94
N LEU A 700 12.71 25.47 23.82
CA LEU A 700 13.56 24.27 23.71
C LEU A 700 14.77 24.31 24.66
N ALA A 701 15.28 25.50 24.97
CA ALA A 701 16.40 25.65 25.90
C ALA A 701 16.06 25.07 27.29
N ASN A 702 14.77 25.05 27.69
CA ASN A 702 14.35 24.48 28.96
C ASN A 702 14.36 22.94 28.96
N TRP A 703 14.30 22.30 27.79
CA TRP A 703 14.34 20.84 27.66
C TRP A 703 15.76 20.27 27.80
N SER A 704 16.80 21.07 27.51
CA SER A 704 18.22 20.65 27.59
C SER A 704 18.71 20.18 28.97
N LYS A 705 17.92 20.39 30.03
CA LYS A 705 18.29 20.11 31.43
C LYS A 705 17.94 18.69 31.89
N ASP A 706 17.23 17.93 31.07
CA ASP A 706 16.76 16.57 31.37
C ASP A 706 17.46 15.54 30.48
N LYS A 707 17.92 14.43 31.06
CA LYS A 707 18.53 13.32 30.32
C LYS A 707 17.50 12.58 29.47
N GLU A 708 16.24 12.54 29.90
CA GLU A 708 15.14 11.91 29.14
C GLU A 708 14.74 12.76 27.91
N ALA A 709 14.97 14.07 27.96
CA ALA A 709 14.65 14.99 26.87
C ALA A 709 15.51 14.81 25.61
N LEU A 710 16.68 14.16 25.71
CA LEU A 710 17.53 13.89 24.55
C LEU A 710 16.94 12.81 23.63
N THR A 711 16.57 11.69 24.23
CA THR A 711 15.89 10.60 23.54
C THR A 711 14.53 11.06 23.03
N ASP A 712 13.85 11.92 23.79
CA ASP A 712 12.60 12.55 23.35
C ASP A 712 12.85 13.44 22.12
N LEU A 713 13.87 14.31 22.14
CA LEU A 713 14.18 15.20 21.01
C LEU A 713 14.51 14.43 19.73
N GLU A 714 15.30 13.36 19.79
CA GLU A 714 15.61 12.52 18.61
C GLU A 714 14.34 11.94 17.98
N ALA A 715 13.42 11.44 18.80
CA ALA A 715 12.12 10.97 18.35
C ALA A 715 11.28 12.11 17.77
N GLN A 716 11.26 13.28 18.42
CA GLN A 716 10.53 14.46 17.94
C GLN A 716 11.02 14.94 16.57
N LEU A 717 12.34 15.00 16.35
CA LEU A 717 12.93 15.40 15.08
C LEU A 717 12.53 14.44 13.94
N SER A 718 12.48 13.14 14.24
CA SER A 718 12.08 12.11 13.28
C SER A 718 10.60 12.23 12.93
N ILE A 719 9.73 12.47 13.92
CA ILE A 719 8.29 12.70 13.71
C ILE A 719 8.06 13.96 12.86
N VAL A 720 8.71 15.08 13.20
CA VAL A 720 8.60 16.33 12.46
C VAL A 720 9.06 16.17 11.01
N GLN A 721 10.19 15.49 10.78
CA GLN A 721 10.69 15.25 9.42
C GLN A 721 9.72 14.40 8.60
N LYS A 722 9.22 13.30 9.17
CA LYS A 722 8.27 12.41 8.50
C LYS A 722 6.99 13.16 8.13
N GLU A 723 6.36 13.81 9.11
CA GLU A 723 5.09 14.51 8.93
C GLU A 723 5.21 15.66 7.91
N ALA A 724 6.24 16.49 8.02
CA ALA A 724 6.45 17.57 7.07
C ALA A 724 6.69 17.03 5.64
N SER A 725 7.45 15.94 5.49
CA SER A 725 7.69 15.28 4.20
C SER A 725 6.40 14.77 3.57
N GLN A 726 5.57 14.09 4.36
CA GLN A 726 4.27 13.57 3.91
C GLN A 726 3.34 14.70 3.49
N LEU A 727 3.22 15.75 4.31
CA LEU A 727 2.36 16.89 4.01
C LEU A 727 2.83 17.63 2.75
N ILE A 728 4.14 17.87 2.58
CA ILE A 728 4.72 18.45 1.35
C ILE A 728 4.37 17.58 0.14
N LYS A 729 4.61 16.27 0.21
CA LYS A 729 4.31 15.34 -0.88
C LYS A 729 2.83 15.37 -1.28
N LYS A 730 1.91 15.37 -0.30
CA LYS A 730 0.46 15.47 -0.55
C LYS A 730 0.10 16.80 -1.21
N VAL A 731 0.63 17.91 -0.71
CA VAL A 731 0.35 19.25 -1.25
C VAL A 731 0.94 19.41 -2.65
N ASP A 732 2.15 18.94 -2.90
CA ASP A 732 2.79 18.95 -4.24
C ASP A 732 1.94 18.20 -5.26
N LEU A 733 1.49 16.99 -4.94
CA LEU A 733 0.59 16.22 -5.80
C LEU A 733 -0.71 16.98 -6.15
N LYS A 734 -1.23 17.80 -5.22
CA LYS A 734 -2.40 18.65 -5.47
C LYS A 734 -2.05 19.85 -6.33
N LEU A 735 -0.92 20.51 -6.07
CA LEU A 735 -0.44 21.63 -6.88
C LEU A 735 -0.19 21.21 -8.33
N GLU A 736 0.38 20.03 -8.56
CA GLU A 736 0.62 19.44 -9.89
C GLU A 736 -0.69 19.25 -10.67
N LYS A 737 -1.72 18.72 -9.99
CA LYS A 737 -3.07 18.57 -10.54
C LYS A 737 -3.73 19.92 -10.86
N ILE A 738 -3.60 20.91 -9.97
CA ILE A 738 -4.15 22.24 -10.20
C ILE A 738 -3.48 22.91 -11.41
N LYS A 739 -2.15 22.79 -11.54
CA LYS A 739 -1.40 23.38 -12.65
C LYS A 739 -1.70 22.70 -13.99
N THR A 740 -1.77 21.38 -14.04
CA THR A 740 -2.14 20.63 -15.26
C THR A 740 -3.56 20.96 -15.73
N LEU A 741 -4.51 21.14 -14.81
CA LEU A 741 -5.86 21.64 -15.09
C LEU A 741 -5.88 23.09 -15.58
N ASN A 742 -4.99 23.95 -15.07
CA ASN A 742 -4.89 25.34 -15.52
C ASN A 742 -4.21 25.45 -16.91
N LEU A 743 -3.17 24.66 -17.19
CA LEU A 743 -2.50 24.59 -18.50
C LEU A 743 -3.43 24.07 -19.61
N THR A 744 -4.28 23.08 -19.29
CA THR A 744 -5.32 22.61 -20.21
C THR A 744 -6.40 23.67 -20.41
N LYS A 745 -6.81 24.40 -19.36
CA LYS A 745 -7.71 25.56 -19.47
C LYS A 745 -7.11 26.69 -20.30
N ASP A 746 -5.83 27.02 -20.17
CA ASP A 746 -5.17 28.07 -20.95
C ASP A 746 -4.97 27.67 -22.42
N LYS A 747 -4.65 26.40 -22.73
CA LYS A 747 -4.71 25.89 -24.11
C LYS A 747 -6.13 25.98 -24.70
N THR A 748 -7.16 25.68 -23.91
CA THR A 748 -8.55 25.87 -24.36
C THR A 748 -8.95 27.35 -24.44
N LYS A 749 -8.37 28.25 -23.65
CA LYS A 749 -8.59 29.70 -23.76
C LYS A 749 -7.83 30.32 -24.92
N GLU A 750 -6.61 29.90 -25.23
CA GLU A 750 -5.91 30.29 -26.46
C GLU A 750 -6.66 29.78 -27.70
N SER A 751 -7.14 28.53 -27.67
CA SER A 751 -8.00 27.98 -28.71
C SER A 751 -9.32 28.76 -28.82
N ALA A 752 -9.97 29.08 -27.69
CA ALA A 752 -11.22 29.84 -27.66
C ALA A 752 -11.04 31.33 -28.00
N PHE A 753 -9.87 31.91 -27.71
CA PHE A 753 -9.48 33.27 -28.08
C PHE A 753 -9.15 33.34 -29.57
N HIS A 754 -8.43 32.37 -30.13
CA HIS A 754 -8.18 32.26 -31.57
C HIS A 754 -9.46 31.93 -32.34
N GLU A 755 -10.35 31.08 -31.81
CA GLU A 755 -11.70 30.88 -32.36
C GLU A 755 -12.53 32.16 -32.29
N LYS A 756 -12.51 32.88 -31.16
CA LYS A 756 -13.22 34.17 -31.05
C LYS A 756 -12.63 35.23 -31.98
N LEU A 757 -11.30 35.28 -32.13
CA LEU A 757 -10.58 36.20 -33.03
C LEU A 757 -10.86 35.87 -34.50
N ASN A 758 -10.91 34.58 -34.86
CA ASN A 758 -11.28 34.11 -36.20
C ASN A 758 -12.77 34.39 -36.48
N ARG A 759 -13.68 34.13 -35.53
CA ARG A 759 -15.09 34.52 -35.65
C ARG A 759 -15.28 36.04 -35.72
N PHE A 760 -14.41 36.83 -35.09
CA PHE A 760 -14.44 38.29 -35.18
C PHE A 760 -13.96 38.79 -36.55
N LYS A 761 -12.89 38.18 -37.10
CA LYS A 761 -12.38 38.45 -38.46
C LYS A 761 -13.36 38.00 -39.55
N GLU A 762 -14.03 36.86 -39.38
CA GLU A 762 -15.08 36.38 -40.27
C GLU A 762 -16.30 37.32 -40.24
N LYS A 763 -16.74 37.78 -39.06
CA LYS A 763 -17.83 38.76 -38.94
C LYS A 763 -17.51 40.12 -39.55
N GLN A 764 -16.26 40.60 -39.48
CA GLN A 764 -15.82 41.80 -40.21
C GLN A 764 -15.82 41.59 -41.73
N SER A 765 -15.35 40.44 -42.21
CA SER A 765 -15.35 40.11 -43.65
C SER A 765 -16.75 39.95 -44.25
N ILE A 766 -17.74 39.53 -43.46
CA ILE A 766 -19.15 39.38 -43.86
C ILE A 766 -19.88 40.74 -43.85
N GLN A 767 -19.48 41.68 -42.99
CA GLN A 767 -20.02 43.05 -42.99
C GLN A 767 -19.44 43.92 -44.12
N GLU A 768 -18.19 43.69 -44.54
CA GLU A 768 -17.58 44.39 -45.68
C GLU A 768 -18.05 43.85 -47.04
N LYS A 769 -18.36 42.55 -47.16
CA LYS A 769 -18.93 41.96 -48.40
C LYS A 769 -20.40 42.33 -48.67
N ASN A 770 -21.10 42.96 -47.73
CA ASN A 770 -22.50 43.38 -47.87
C ASN A 770 -22.68 44.89 -48.13
N LYS A 771 -21.60 45.63 -48.42
CA LYS A 771 -21.67 47.02 -48.86
C LYS A 771 -20.92 47.22 -50.18
N GLU A 772 -21.54 46.87 -51.30
CA GLU A 772 -21.23 47.48 -52.60
C GLU A 772 -22.48 47.62 -53.48
N PRO A 773 -22.51 48.59 -54.42
CA PRO A 773 -23.63 49.51 -54.58
C PRO A 773 -24.64 49.10 -55.67
N LYS A 774 -25.90 49.49 -55.46
CA LYS A 774 -26.94 49.49 -56.51
C LYS A 774 -26.49 50.41 -57.65
N LYS A 775 -26.19 49.81 -58.83
CA LYS A 775 -26.04 50.53 -60.10
C LYS A 775 -27.35 51.25 -60.45
N ALA A 776 -27.33 52.58 -60.40
CA ALA A 776 -28.34 53.41 -61.03
C ALA A 776 -28.10 53.45 -62.55
N LYS A 777 -29.19 53.28 -63.32
CA LYS A 777 -29.24 53.60 -64.74
C LYS A 777 -29.03 55.11 -64.91
N GLY A 778 -28.16 55.50 -65.84
CA GLY A 778 -28.01 56.87 -66.28
C GLY A 778 -27.30 56.89 -67.63
N ILE A 779 -28.03 57.29 -68.65
CA ILE A 779 -27.65 57.36 -70.06
C ILE A 779 -26.60 58.45 -70.30
N SER A 780 -25.78 58.23 -71.33
CA SER A 780 -24.80 59.13 -71.94
C SER A 780 -25.29 60.58 -72.08
N ILE A 781 -24.41 61.53 -71.77
CA ILE A 781 -23.84 62.49 -72.74
C ILE A 781 -22.35 62.58 -72.45
#